data_AF-A0A421F4J3-F1
#
_entry.id   AF-A0A421F4J3-F1
#
_cell.length_a   1.000
_cell.length_b   1.000
_cell.length_c   1.000
_cell.angle_alpha   90.00
_cell.angle_beta   90.00
_cell.angle_gamma   90.00
#
_symmetry.space_group_name_H-M   'P 1'
#
loop_
_entity.id
_entity.type
_entity.pdbx_description
1 polymer ?
#
loop_
_entity_poly.entity_id
_entity_poly.type
_entity_poly.pdbx_seq_one_letter_code
_entity_poly.pdbx_strand_id
1 'polypeptide(L)'
;MPNQVHSMVAALLGTGLDPSRNILFRQSDVAAHAELAWLLSCITPLGWLQRMTQFKQKAAAVKSESSLGLLAYPVLMAADILLYRATHVPVGEDQQQHLELTRMIATTFNDRFGSNRPESREVLPKPFPMVEDEAVMRTGASRKTLSRIMSLRDPTKKMSKSDKSVLSRIELTDTADDIRKKVRKATTDAVSGIYYDREERPGVSNLLDIVSAVTGQSVAQLEAQYADYGTGAFKDSVADAVIATICPIGERIKQYEADQTYIDKVLVTGADQASELAAVTMKDVKEVMGLARHCPLGNAWADQVTGTDKGHNLAPCSNRGDCELDTGVCTCGTGFTGAACERRICPVGDDPLTGTPIDPLGIQRNEKQRVNCKATSGSFTLTFAGFTTEPIYADDTAKIVKAKFTALPSVTAATITFGGITLSACTTIGNDISIEFTQDFGDLPNIDGNAAGLVHSTPSVTPTLTFTTVTQGTKESLPCSRRGMCDINSGVCTCYPNYFSSDGNGAIGQRGDCGYVSGTVTACPGDIACSGRVVCPNDCSGHGTCYTMEQLAKLATLNGEIMGWTYGAVPNKKETWDYDMIQGCKCSAGWEGHDCSLRSCPTGDDPMTLRQQNEVQILVCKGSSGFFTLKFRDAATPQLPFNAPVTSLATALEALTTIGKVLVSYSTDANGITGTPACNAAGSNNIRIEFLTNFGDLPPFRWILDGALILTLSTDGVGGSVQGTKEEVVCSNRGICNHLTGVCRCAYGFTSSDGFGGEGDRGDCGYMEPIYLTSAARQANQV
;
A
#
# COMPACT_ATOMS: atom_id res chain seq x y z
N MET A 1 -22.53 10.64 18.62
CA MET A 1 -22.95 10.09 17.32
C MET A 1 -23.40 8.61 17.40
N PRO A 2 -22.72 7.68 18.12
CA PRO A 2 -23.15 6.27 18.16
C PRO A 2 -24.62 6.07 18.56
N ASN A 3 -25.06 6.76 19.62
CA ASN A 3 -26.45 6.70 20.08
C ASN A 3 -27.47 7.16 19.02
N GLN A 4 -27.09 8.08 18.12
CA GLN A 4 -27.99 8.54 17.05
C GLN A 4 -28.18 7.49 15.94
N VAL A 5 -27.15 6.68 15.68
CA VAL A 5 -27.24 5.57 14.72
C VAL A 5 -28.19 4.51 15.26
N HIS A 6 -28.04 4.12 16.53
CA HIS A 6 -28.89 3.11 17.15
C HIS A 6 -30.35 3.58 17.23
N SER A 7 -30.60 4.82 17.63
CA SER A 7 -31.96 5.38 17.62
C SER A 7 -32.58 5.42 16.22
N MET A 8 -31.80 5.66 15.16
CA MET A 8 -32.31 5.60 13.79
C MET A 8 -32.69 4.16 13.38
N VAL A 9 -31.84 3.17 13.69
CA VAL A 9 -32.13 1.76 13.40
C VAL A 9 -33.37 1.31 14.17
N ALA A 10 -33.46 1.64 15.46
CA ALA A 10 -34.63 1.36 16.28
C ALA A 10 -35.91 2.00 15.69
N ALA A 11 -35.82 3.23 15.16
CA ALA A 11 -36.93 3.89 14.47
C ALA A 11 -37.37 3.14 13.19
N LEU A 12 -36.43 2.71 12.36
CA LEU A 12 -36.70 1.94 11.15
C LEU A 12 -37.35 0.58 11.47
N LEU A 13 -36.81 -0.15 12.45
CA LEU A 13 -37.38 -1.41 12.92
C LEU A 13 -38.76 -1.22 13.57
N GLY A 14 -38.89 -0.19 14.41
CA GLY A 14 -40.12 0.13 15.12
C GLY A 14 -41.24 0.59 14.19
N THR A 15 -40.92 1.17 13.03
CA THR A 15 -41.89 1.48 11.97
C THR A 15 -42.28 0.27 11.12
N GLY A 16 -41.58 -0.87 11.27
CA GLY A 16 -41.93 -2.14 10.62
C GLY A 16 -41.00 -2.56 9.49
N LEU A 17 -39.81 -1.96 9.37
CA LEU A 17 -38.82 -2.41 8.40
C LEU A 17 -38.19 -3.73 8.88
N ASP A 18 -38.38 -4.79 8.10
CA ASP A 18 -37.95 -6.15 8.44
C ASP A 18 -36.53 -6.45 7.92
N PRO A 19 -35.52 -6.70 8.80
CA PRO A 19 -34.15 -7.01 8.39
C PRO A 19 -33.98 -8.30 7.59
N SER A 20 -34.94 -9.24 7.66
CA SER A 20 -34.89 -10.46 6.86
C SER A 20 -35.21 -10.22 5.38
N ARG A 21 -35.83 -9.07 5.09
CA ARG A 21 -36.24 -8.67 3.74
C ARG A 21 -35.51 -7.44 3.22
N ASN A 22 -34.83 -6.71 4.10
CA ASN A 22 -34.16 -5.45 3.80
C ASN A 22 -32.77 -5.47 4.42
N ILE A 23 -31.76 -5.08 3.64
CA ILE A 23 -30.38 -4.98 4.13
C ILE A 23 -30.23 -3.64 4.87
N LEU A 24 -30.07 -3.72 6.18
CA LEU A 24 -29.89 -2.57 7.07
C LEU A 24 -28.46 -2.53 7.59
N PHE A 25 -27.70 -1.50 7.22
CA PHE A 25 -26.31 -1.37 7.59
C PHE A 25 -25.92 0.08 7.80
N ARG A 26 -24.77 0.29 8.46
CA ARG A 26 -24.15 1.60 8.62
C ARG A 26 -23.13 1.78 7.50
N GLN A 27 -23.25 2.89 6.77
CA GLN A 27 -22.40 3.20 5.60
C GLN A 27 -20.89 3.02 5.87
N SER A 28 -20.42 3.44 7.05
CA SER A 28 -18.99 3.36 7.41
C SER A 28 -18.44 1.94 7.55
N ASP A 29 -19.30 0.94 7.69
CA ASP A 29 -18.87 -0.46 7.85
C ASP A 29 -18.54 -1.13 6.52
N VAL A 30 -18.83 -0.47 5.39
CA VAL A 30 -18.57 -0.96 4.04
C VAL A 30 -17.58 -0.02 3.34
N ALA A 31 -16.29 -0.38 3.38
CA ALA A 31 -15.19 0.46 2.87
C ALA A 31 -15.33 0.83 1.38
N ALA A 32 -16.01 -0.02 0.60
CA ALA A 32 -16.26 0.18 -0.83
C ALA A 32 -16.95 1.52 -1.15
N HIS A 33 -17.74 2.10 -0.22
CA HIS A 33 -18.35 3.42 -0.40
C HIS A 33 -17.32 4.51 -0.62
N ALA A 34 -16.32 4.57 0.25
CA ALA A 34 -15.25 5.56 0.16
C ALA A 34 -14.37 5.30 -1.07
N GLU A 35 -14.10 4.01 -1.36
CA GLU A 35 -13.30 3.62 -2.51
C GLU A 35 -13.96 4.01 -3.84
N LEU A 36 -15.24 3.63 -4.05
CA LEU A 36 -15.95 4.02 -5.27
C LEU A 36 -16.13 5.54 -5.35
N ALA A 37 -16.42 6.22 -4.24
CA ALA A 37 -16.55 7.67 -4.23
C ALA A 37 -15.27 8.37 -4.71
N TRP A 38 -14.08 7.84 -4.35
CA TRP A 38 -12.82 8.36 -4.86
C TRP A 38 -12.69 8.15 -6.37
N LEU A 39 -12.93 6.94 -6.86
CA LEU A 39 -12.86 6.62 -8.29
C LEU A 39 -13.83 7.47 -9.13
N LEU A 40 -15.06 7.66 -8.65
CA LEU A 40 -16.06 8.50 -9.29
C LEU A 40 -15.69 9.99 -9.23
N SER A 41 -15.01 10.44 -8.16
CA SER A 41 -14.52 11.82 -8.05
C SER A 41 -13.51 12.15 -9.14
N CYS A 42 -12.64 11.20 -9.53
CA CYS A 42 -11.65 11.37 -10.60
C CYS A 42 -12.26 11.60 -11.99
N ILE A 43 -13.56 11.30 -12.18
CA ILE A 43 -14.28 11.54 -13.44
C ILE A 43 -15.38 12.59 -13.32
N THR A 44 -15.60 13.14 -12.14
CA THR A 44 -16.64 14.14 -11.89
C THR A 44 -16.05 15.56 -11.97
N PRO A 45 -16.44 16.39 -12.96
CA PRO A 45 -15.93 17.74 -13.06
C PRO A 45 -16.31 18.60 -11.85
N LEU A 46 -15.34 19.35 -11.31
CA LEU A 46 -15.54 20.24 -10.15
C LEU A 46 -16.70 21.23 -10.35
N GLY A 47 -16.86 21.74 -11.58
CA GLY A 47 -17.93 22.67 -11.93
C GLY A 47 -19.34 22.09 -11.78
N TRP A 48 -19.52 20.77 -11.86
CA TRP A 48 -20.82 20.13 -11.62
C TRP A 48 -21.21 20.27 -10.15
N LEU A 49 -20.25 20.07 -9.24
CA LEU A 49 -20.45 20.16 -7.79
C LEU A 49 -20.67 21.61 -7.33
N GLN A 50 -19.86 22.55 -7.83
CA GLN A 50 -19.96 23.98 -7.46
C GLN A 50 -21.30 24.62 -7.87
N ARG A 51 -22.00 24.05 -8.87
CA ARG A 51 -23.30 24.54 -9.34
C ARG A 51 -24.49 24.02 -8.55
N MET A 52 -24.31 23.03 -7.67
CA MET A 52 -25.39 22.43 -6.89
C MET A 52 -26.05 23.45 -5.97
N THR A 53 -27.38 23.47 -5.98
CA THR A 53 -28.20 24.42 -5.20
C THR A 53 -27.97 24.24 -3.70
N GLN A 54 -27.92 23.00 -3.23
CA GLN A 54 -27.69 22.64 -1.84
C GLN A 54 -26.30 23.08 -1.34
N PHE A 55 -25.26 22.95 -2.17
CA PHE A 55 -23.93 23.46 -1.83
C PHE A 55 -23.95 24.98 -1.67
N LYS A 56 -24.52 25.71 -2.63
CA LYS A 56 -24.61 27.18 -2.58
C LYS A 56 -25.36 27.68 -1.34
N GLN A 57 -26.50 27.08 -1.01
CA GLN A 57 -27.31 27.46 0.15
C GLN A 57 -26.61 27.16 1.47
N LYS A 58 -26.00 25.98 1.62
CA LYS A 58 -25.30 25.59 2.85
C LYS A 58 -23.98 26.33 3.03
N ALA A 59 -23.22 26.54 1.95
CA ALA A 59 -21.97 27.30 2.00
C ALA A 59 -22.21 28.78 2.38
N ALA A 60 -23.28 29.39 1.87
CA ALA A 60 -23.69 30.75 2.24
C ALA A 60 -24.07 30.86 3.73
N ALA A 61 -24.64 29.80 4.32
CA ALA A 61 -25.02 29.77 5.73
C ALA A 61 -23.82 29.62 6.70
N VAL A 62 -22.70 29.04 6.24
CA VAL A 62 -21.57 28.64 7.10
C VAL A 62 -20.45 29.69 7.17
N LYS A 63 -20.53 30.81 6.42
CA LYS A 63 -19.58 31.95 6.42
C LYS A 63 -18.11 31.55 6.69
N SER A 64 -17.40 31.25 5.59
CA SER A 64 -15.93 31.15 5.42
C SER A 64 -15.17 29.84 5.65
N GLU A 65 -15.77 28.71 6.03
CA GLU A 65 -15.06 27.40 5.99
C GLU A 65 -15.98 26.24 5.57
N SER A 66 -16.35 26.18 4.29
CA SER A 66 -17.07 25.00 3.77
C SER A 66 -16.08 23.86 3.54
N SER A 67 -16.33 22.70 4.16
CA SER A 67 -15.47 21.52 4.03
C SER A 67 -15.57 20.89 2.64
N LEU A 68 -14.50 20.22 2.20
CA LEU A 68 -14.52 19.42 0.96
C LEU A 68 -15.65 18.38 0.97
N GLY A 69 -15.93 17.78 2.14
CA GLY A 69 -17.04 16.83 2.28
C GLY A 69 -18.40 17.43 1.92
N LEU A 70 -18.65 18.69 2.27
CA LEU A 70 -19.90 19.37 1.91
C LEU A 70 -20.03 19.64 0.39
N LEU A 71 -18.91 19.74 -0.32
CA LEU A 71 -18.89 19.87 -1.77
C LEU A 71 -19.00 18.50 -2.46
N ALA A 72 -18.31 17.48 -1.93
CA ALA A 72 -18.13 16.18 -2.56
C ALA A 72 -19.19 15.13 -2.16
N TYR A 73 -20.00 15.35 -1.13
CA TYR A 73 -21.03 14.37 -0.72
C TYR A 73 -21.99 13.93 -1.83
N PRO A 74 -22.32 14.73 -2.89
CA PRO A 74 -23.14 14.21 -3.98
C PRO A 74 -22.46 13.09 -4.77
N VAL A 75 -21.12 13.04 -4.80
CA VAL A 75 -20.35 11.94 -5.40
C VAL A 75 -20.35 10.72 -4.48
N LEU A 76 -20.26 10.93 -3.17
CA LEU A 76 -20.43 9.85 -2.19
C LEU A 76 -21.84 9.25 -2.29
N MET A 77 -22.87 10.08 -2.40
CA MET A 77 -24.25 9.62 -2.65
C MET A 77 -24.36 8.82 -3.96
N ALA A 78 -23.65 9.21 -5.02
CA ALA A 78 -23.60 8.44 -6.25
C ALA A 78 -22.95 7.06 -6.02
N ALA A 79 -21.85 6.99 -5.26
CA ALA A 79 -21.23 5.73 -4.88
C ALA A 79 -22.18 4.84 -4.06
N ASP A 80 -22.89 5.42 -3.09
CA ASP A 80 -23.85 4.72 -2.23
C ASP A 80 -24.94 4.01 -3.04
N ILE A 81 -25.37 4.63 -4.14
CA ILE A 81 -26.44 4.11 -5.02
C ILE A 81 -25.87 3.08 -6.01
N LEU A 82 -24.74 3.41 -6.64
CA LEU A 82 -24.20 2.64 -7.77
C LEU A 82 -23.52 1.34 -7.33
N LEU A 83 -22.94 1.28 -6.12
CA LEU A 83 -22.35 0.05 -5.56
C LEU A 83 -23.32 -1.12 -5.56
N TYR A 84 -24.58 -0.86 -5.23
CA TYR A 84 -25.62 -1.88 -5.13
C TYR A 84 -26.45 -2.02 -6.39
N ARG A 85 -26.07 -1.33 -7.48
CA ARG A 85 -26.79 -1.37 -8.76
C ARG A 85 -28.28 -1.04 -8.60
N ALA A 86 -28.58 -0.07 -7.75
CA ALA A 86 -29.95 0.29 -7.42
C ALA A 86 -30.69 0.74 -8.69
N THR A 87 -31.86 0.14 -8.93
CA THR A 87 -32.72 0.49 -10.06
C THR A 87 -33.57 1.72 -9.76
N HIS A 88 -33.94 1.89 -8.49
CA HIS A 88 -34.87 2.91 -8.02
C HIS A 88 -34.39 3.52 -6.71
N VAL A 89 -34.46 4.84 -6.59
CA VAL A 89 -34.05 5.55 -5.36
C VAL A 89 -35.16 6.50 -4.91
N PRO A 90 -35.68 6.36 -3.68
CA PRO A 90 -36.63 7.30 -3.12
C PRO A 90 -35.88 8.56 -2.67
N VAL A 91 -36.16 9.69 -3.32
CA VAL A 91 -35.52 10.97 -3.02
C VAL A 91 -36.56 12.07 -2.82
N GLY A 92 -36.30 12.96 -1.86
CA GLY A 92 -37.07 14.19 -1.73
C GLY A 92 -36.82 15.14 -2.91
N GLU A 93 -37.75 16.08 -3.12
CA GLU A 93 -37.65 17.15 -4.13
C GLU A 93 -36.30 17.90 -4.05
N ASP A 94 -35.77 18.09 -2.84
CA ASP A 94 -34.50 18.77 -2.55
C ASP A 94 -33.25 17.96 -2.93
N GLN A 95 -33.40 16.66 -3.24
CA GLN A 95 -32.32 15.74 -3.57
C GLN A 95 -32.38 15.23 -5.02
N GLN A 96 -33.40 15.63 -5.80
CA GLN A 96 -33.53 15.25 -7.22
C GLN A 96 -32.30 15.65 -8.04
N GLN A 97 -31.71 16.82 -7.74
CA GLN A 97 -30.51 17.30 -8.42
C GLN A 97 -29.30 16.36 -8.22
N HIS A 98 -29.17 15.74 -7.03
CA HIS A 98 -28.08 14.79 -6.76
C HIS A 98 -28.33 13.43 -7.40
N LEU A 99 -29.59 12.99 -7.50
CA LEU A 99 -29.91 11.77 -8.24
C LEU A 99 -29.61 11.94 -9.73
N GLU A 100 -29.90 13.11 -10.30
CA GLU A 100 -29.53 13.40 -11.69
C GLU A 100 -28.00 13.45 -11.88
N LEU A 101 -27.26 14.04 -10.92
CA LEU A 101 -25.80 13.94 -10.91
C LEU A 101 -25.32 12.49 -10.90
N THR A 102 -25.93 11.64 -10.08
CA THR A 102 -25.60 10.20 -10.01
C THR A 102 -25.76 9.54 -11.38
N ARG A 103 -26.84 9.84 -12.09
CA ARG A 103 -27.10 9.33 -13.45
C ARG A 103 -26.08 9.85 -14.48
N MET A 104 -25.71 11.13 -14.41
CA MET A 104 -24.67 11.70 -15.26
C MET A 104 -23.29 11.06 -15.02
N ILE A 105 -22.93 10.82 -13.75
CA ILE A 105 -21.69 10.14 -13.37
C ILE A 105 -21.70 8.71 -13.89
N ALA A 106 -22.79 7.95 -13.72
CA ALA A 106 -22.89 6.57 -14.22
C ALA A 106 -22.78 6.52 -15.75
N THR A 107 -23.40 7.47 -16.46
CA THR A 107 -23.29 7.61 -17.92
C THR A 107 -21.85 7.88 -18.32
N THR A 108 -21.20 8.86 -17.69
CA THR A 108 -19.80 9.22 -17.96
C THR A 108 -18.85 8.05 -17.71
N PHE A 109 -19.08 7.28 -16.65
CA PHE A 109 -18.30 6.09 -16.34
C PHE A 109 -18.47 5.01 -17.42
N ASN A 110 -19.71 4.69 -17.79
CA ASN A 110 -20.00 3.68 -18.80
C ASN A 110 -19.47 4.08 -20.18
N ASP A 111 -19.58 5.35 -20.56
CA ASP A 111 -19.06 5.85 -21.84
C ASP A 111 -17.53 5.78 -21.88
N ARG A 112 -16.87 6.05 -20.75
CA ARG A 112 -15.40 6.10 -20.66
C ARG A 112 -14.76 4.71 -20.52
N PHE A 113 -15.37 3.81 -19.77
CA PHE A 113 -14.77 2.52 -19.40
C PHE A 113 -15.59 1.30 -19.84
N GLY A 114 -16.87 1.47 -20.21
CA GLY A 114 -17.75 0.35 -20.54
C GLY A 114 -17.33 -0.45 -21.78
N SER A 115 -16.57 0.16 -22.71
CA SER A 115 -16.00 -0.53 -23.87
C SER A 115 -14.92 -1.56 -23.53
N ASN A 116 -14.37 -1.52 -22.30
CA ASN A 116 -13.34 -2.45 -21.87
C ASN A 116 -13.90 -3.82 -21.44
N ARG A 117 -15.22 -4.03 -21.54
CA ARG A 117 -15.89 -5.27 -21.18
C ARG A 117 -16.19 -6.12 -22.43
N PRO A 118 -15.97 -7.45 -22.41
CA PRO A 118 -16.35 -8.34 -23.51
C PRO A 118 -17.87 -8.46 -23.72
N GLU A 119 -18.66 -8.19 -22.68
CA GLU A 119 -20.12 -8.28 -22.68
C GLU A 119 -20.76 -6.88 -22.80
N SER A 120 -21.82 -6.77 -23.60
CA SER A 120 -22.56 -5.53 -23.91
C SER A 120 -23.44 -4.99 -22.76
N ARG A 121 -23.09 -5.29 -21.50
CA ARG A 121 -23.87 -4.89 -20.31
C ARG A 121 -23.27 -3.66 -19.64
N GLU A 122 -24.11 -2.66 -19.35
CA GLU A 122 -23.72 -1.46 -18.57
C GLU A 122 -23.06 -1.88 -17.24
N VAL A 123 -21.90 -1.27 -16.91
CA VAL A 123 -21.13 -1.58 -15.68
C VAL A 123 -21.82 -0.99 -14.47
N LEU A 124 -22.21 0.29 -14.55
CA LEU A 124 -22.96 1.00 -13.51
C LEU A 124 -24.35 1.37 -14.05
N PRO A 125 -25.44 0.74 -13.59
CA PRO A 125 -26.77 1.05 -14.08
C PRO A 125 -27.24 2.42 -13.61
N LYS A 126 -28.04 3.10 -14.44
CA LYS A 126 -28.60 4.42 -14.13
C LYS A 126 -29.85 4.27 -13.26
N PRO A 127 -29.87 4.79 -12.01
CA PRO A 127 -31.04 4.70 -11.13
C PRO A 127 -32.18 5.61 -11.59
N PHE A 128 -33.42 5.19 -11.38
CA PHE A 128 -34.62 6.02 -11.60
C PHE A 128 -35.11 6.65 -10.29
N PRO A 129 -35.65 7.88 -10.32
CA PRO A 129 -36.37 8.41 -9.17
C PRO A 129 -37.61 7.54 -8.90
N MET A 130 -37.84 7.19 -7.64
CA MET A 130 -39.13 6.61 -7.25
C MET A 130 -40.17 7.74 -7.22
N VAL A 131 -40.94 7.87 -8.31
CA VAL A 131 -42.10 8.77 -8.34
C VAL A 131 -43.26 8.06 -7.62
N GLU A 132 -43.84 8.71 -6.61
CA GLU A 132 -44.94 8.14 -5.81
C GLU A 132 -46.17 7.75 -6.65
N ASP A 133 -46.33 8.33 -7.85
CA ASP A 133 -47.44 8.06 -8.77
C ASP A 133 -47.32 6.75 -9.59
N GLU A 134 -46.11 6.18 -9.75
CA GLU A 134 -45.89 4.97 -10.57
C GLU A 134 -45.87 3.65 -9.77
N ALA A 135 -46.17 3.69 -8.46
CA ALA A 135 -46.44 2.48 -7.67
C ALA A 135 -47.82 1.86 -8.00
N VAL A 136 -48.16 1.76 -9.28
CA VAL A 136 -49.25 0.91 -9.76
C VAL A 136 -48.71 -0.51 -9.84
N MET A 137 -48.72 -1.27 -8.74
CA MET A 137 -48.70 -2.73 -8.86
C MET A 137 -49.32 -3.47 -7.66
N ARG A 138 -50.20 -4.42 -8.02
CA ARG A 138 -50.36 -5.75 -7.42
C ARG A 138 -51.24 -5.95 -6.17
N THR A 139 -51.86 -4.94 -5.59
CA THR A 139 -52.81 -5.16 -4.46
C THR A 139 -54.21 -4.55 -4.63
N GLY A 140 -54.52 -3.89 -5.76
CA GLY A 140 -55.84 -3.28 -5.97
C GLY A 140 -56.17 -2.11 -5.05
N ALA A 141 -55.30 -1.75 -4.10
CA ALA A 141 -55.41 -0.55 -3.28
C ALA A 141 -54.56 0.57 -3.90
N SER A 142 -55.21 1.52 -4.55
CA SER A 142 -54.58 2.74 -5.04
C SER A 142 -54.03 3.52 -3.84
N ARG A 143 -52.70 3.52 -3.66
CA ARG A 143 -52.02 4.35 -2.67
C ARG A 143 -52.01 5.78 -3.23
N LYS A 144 -53.14 6.47 -3.05
CA LYS A 144 -53.32 7.88 -3.40
C LYS A 144 -52.16 8.68 -2.78
N THR A 145 -51.53 9.55 -3.58
CA THR A 145 -50.46 10.49 -3.23
C THR A 145 -50.57 10.91 -1.77
N LEU A 146 -49.61 10.52 -0.91
CA LEU A 146 -49.63 10.92 0.49
C LEU A 146 -49.46 12.45 0.52
N SER A 147 -50.51 13.18 0.89
CA SER A 147 -50.47 14.64 0.98
C SER A 147 -49.26 15.10 1.79
N ARG A 148 -48.50 16.06 1.24
CA ARG A 148 -47.35 16.68 1.91
C ARG A 148 -47.79 17.23 3.27
N ILE A 149 -47.35 16.62 4.37
CA ILE A 149 -47.72 17.01 5.73
C ILE A 149 -46.99 18.29 6.15
N MET A 150 -47.75 19.27 6.60
CA MET A 150 -47.30 20.63 6.92
C MET A 150 -47.11 20.82 8.42
N SER A 151 -46.38 21.88 8.80
CA SER A 151 -46.15 22.27 10.19
C SER A 151 -47.46 22.61 10.89
N LEU A 152 -47.63 22.13 12.12
CA LEU A 152 -48.81 22.42 12.93
C LEU A 152 -48.90 23.90 13.34
N ARG A 153 -47.78 24.63 13.33
CA ARG A 153 -47.73 26.05 13.72
C ARG A 153 -47.79 26.99 12.53
N ASP A 154 -47.18 26.60 11.42
CA ASP A 154 -47.14 27.33 10.17
C ASP A 154 -47.55 26.38 9.03
N PRO A 155 -48.85 26.28 8.72
CA PRO A 155 -49.36 25.28 7.76
C PRO A 155 -48.94 25.56 6.31
N THR A 156 -48.24 26.67 6.05
CA THR A 156 -47.64 26.98 4.74
C THR A 156 -46.26 26.34 4.55
N LYS A 157 -45.62 25.89 5.64
CA LYS A 157 -44.30 25.25 5.62
C LYS A 157 -44.39 23.74 5.84
N LYS A 158 -43.56 22.98 5.13
CA LYS A 158 -43.43 21.53 5.35
C LYS A 158 -42.96 21.27 6.77
N MET A 159 -43.50 20.24 7.41
CA MET A 159 -43.02 19.80 8.73
C MET A 159 -41.52 19.46 8.66
N SER A 160 -40.73 20.00 9.57
CA SER A 160 -39.27 19.82 9.60
C SER A 160 -38.79 19.36 10.97
N LYS A 161 -37.88 18.36 10.97
CA LYS A 161 -37.19 17.89 12.18
C LYS A 161 -36.33 18.98 12.82
N SER A 162 -35.83 19.94 12.03
CA SER A 162 -34.91 21.00 12.49
C SER A 162 -35.60 22.31 12.90
N ASP A 163 -36.94 22.35 12.91
CA ASP A 163 -37.67 23.53 13.38
C ASP A 163 -37.42 23.76 14.88
N LYS A 164 -37.16 25.02 15.25
CA LYS A 164 -36.92 25.44 16.63
C LYS A 164 -38.13 25.16 17.53
N SER A 165 -39.35 25.19 16.98
CA SER A 165 -40.56 24.90 17.75
C SER A 165 -40.85 23.41 17.74
N VAL A 166 -40.79 22.75 18.90
CA VAL A 166 -41.23 21.35 19.05
C VAL A 166 -42.73 21.20 18.78
N LEU A 167 -43.52 22.26 18.96
CA LEU A 167 -44.97 22.27 18.70
C LEU A 167 -45.32 22.25 17.20
N SER A 168 -44.35 22.44 16.30
CA SER A 168 -44.61 22.42 14.85
C SER A 168 -44.70 21.02 14.26
N ARG A 169 -44.28 19.99 15.00
CA ARG A 169 -44.12 18.62 14.49
C ARG A 169 -44.57 17.56 15.49
N ILE A 170 -44.96 16.40 14.95
CA ILE A 170 -45.23 15.18 15.73
C ILE A 170 -44.03 14.26 15.54
N GLU A 171 -43.43 13.80 16.63
CA GLU A 171 -42.33 12.83 16.64
C GLU A 171 -42.88 11.42 16.88
N LEU A 172 -42.22 10.40 16.32
CA LEU A 172 -42.68 9.01 16.45
C LEU A 172 -42.62 8.48 17.89
N THR A 173 -41.88 9.17 18.76
CA THR A 173 -41.67 8.84 20.17
C THR A 173 -42.49 9.74 21.11
N ASP A 174 -43.30 10.67 20.58
CA ASP A 174 -44.17 11.53 21.38
C ASP A 174 -45.15 10.68 22.22
N THR A 175 -45.39 11.13 23.45
CA THR A 175 -46.43 10.52 24.30
C THR A 175 -47.83 10.93 23.84
N ALA A 176 -48.86 10.21 24.29
CA ALA A 176 -50.24 10.57 24.01
C ALA A 176 -50.57 12.01 24.43
N ASP A 177 -50.02 12.47 25.56
CA ASP A 177 -50.20 13.83 26.06
C ASP A 177 -49.48 14.87 25.18
N ASP A 178 -48.28 14.56 24.70
CA ASP A 178 -47.53 15.43 23.80
C ASP A 178 -48.27 15.60 22.47
N ILE A 179 -48.74 14.50 21.86
CA ILE A 179 -49.51 14.52 20.62
C ILE A 179 -50.78 15.35 20.81
N ARG A 180 -51.56 15.08 21.86
CA ARG A 180 -52.79 15.83 22.15
C ARG A 180 -52.52 17.33 22.33
N LYS A 181 -51.47 17.67 23.07
CA LYS A 181 -51.06 19.07 23.27
C LYS A 181 -50.65 19.75 21.97
N LYS A 182 -49.89 19.06 21.11
CA LYS A 182 -49.40 19.58 19.82
C LYS A 182 -50.55 19.80 18.84
N VAL A 183 -51.45 18.81 18.68
CA VAL A 183 -52.62 18.90 17.78
C VAL A 183 -53.61 19.96 18.25
N ARG A 184 -53.90 20.06 19.57
CA ARG A 184 -54.75 21.13 20.12
C ARG A 184 -54.21 22.53 19.81
N LYS A 185 -52.89 22.70 19.85
CA LYS A 185 -52.19 23.96 19.56
C LYS A 185 -51.92 24.19 18.07
N ALA A 186 -52.38 23.30 17.18
CA ALA A 186 -52.25 23.50 15.75
C ALA A 186 -52.99 24.76 15.30
N THR A 187 -52.40 25.53 14.40
CA THR A 187 -52.97 26.76 13.87
C THR A 187 -54.15 26.42 12.94
N THR A 188 -55.33 26.98 13.22
CA THR A 188 -56.54 26.87 12.39
C THR A 188 -57.15 28.26 12.24
N ASP A 189 -58.03 28.41 11.24
CA ASP A 189 -58.86 29.61 11.09
C ASP A 189 -60.04 29.63 12.08
N ALA A 190 -60.84 30.71 12.02
CA ALA A 190 -62.03 30.92 12.84
C ALA A 190 -63.35 30.62 12.07
N VAL A 191 -63.27 29.97 10.91
CA VAL A 191 -64.44 29.64 10.07
C VAL A 191 -65.15 28.40 10.63
N SER A 192 -66.49 28.42 10.64
CA SER A 192 -67.30 27.30 11.12
C SER A 192 -67.37 26.17 10.08
N GLY A 193 -67.48 24.93 10.55
CA GLY A 193 -67.48 23.71 9.71
C GLY A 193 -66.07 23.25 9.34
N ILE A 194 -65.94 21.95 9.04
CA ILE A 194 -64.69 21.30 8.65
C ILE A 194 -64.78 20.88 7.19
N TYR A 195 -64.06 21.58 6.32
CA TYR A 195 -63.94 21.26 4.90
C TYR A 195 -62.51 21.51 4.43
N TYR A 196 -62.13 20.84 3.35
CA TYR A 196 -60.81 20.88 2.76
C TYR A 196 -60.69 22.03 1.76
N ASP A 197 -59.82 22.97 2.09
CA ASP A 197 -59.42 24.07 1.23
C ASP A 197 -57.97 24.44 1.55
N ARG A 198 -57.04 24.15 0.64
CA ARG A 198 -55.60 24.31 0.90
C ARG A 198 -55.12 25.75 0.72
N GLU A 199 -55.88 26.57 0.00
CA GLU A 199 -55.54 27.97 -0.24
C GLU A 199 -56.08 28.83 0.91
N GLU A 200 -57.36 28.68 1.24
CA GLU A 200 -58.03 29.54 2.22
C GLU A 200 -57.99 28.96 3.65
N ARG A 201 -57.89 27.63 3.80
CA ARG A 201 -57.90 26.94 5.11
C ARG A 201 -56.77 25.94 5.31
N PRO A 202 -55.50 26.33 5.09
CA PRO A 202 -54.35 25.41 5.07
C PRO A 202 -54.18 24.64 6.38
N GLY A 203 -54.54 25.22 7.53
CA GLY A 203 -54.46 24.55 8.84
C GLY A 203 -55.45 23.41 9.01
N VAL A 204 -56.72 23.61 8.62
CA VAL A 204 -57.77 22.58 8.70
C VAL A 204 -57.51 21.49 7.67
N SER A 205 -57.13 21.87 6.46
CA SER A 205 -56.76 20.94 5.38
C SER A 205 -55.57 20.06 5.74
N ASN A 206 -54.55 20.60 6.42
CA ASN A 206 -53.43 19.81 6.92
C ASN A 206 -53.85 18.78 7.98
N LEU A 207 -54.79 19.13 8.86
CA LEU A 207 -55.30 18.17 9.86
C LEU A 207 -56.17 17.08 9.22
N LEU A 208 -56.95 17.42 8.18
CA LEU A 208 -57.68 16.45 7.35
C LEU A 208 -56.72 15.50 6.62
N ASP A 209 -55.62 16.02 6.06
CA ASP A 209 -54.55 15.22 5.44
C ASP A 209 -53.92 14.25 6.45
N ILE A 210 -53.64 14.71 7.68
CA ILE A 210 -53.05 13.87 8.73
C ILE A 210 -54.00 12.73 9.13
N VAL A 211 -55.27 13.05 9.44
CA VAL A 211 -56.23 12.01 9.85
C VAL A 211 -56.54 11.05 8.71
N SER A 212 -56.61 11.53 7.47
CA SER A 212 -56.69 10.70 6.26
C SER A 212 -55.52 9.71 6.18
N ALA A 213 -54.29 10.20 6.37
CA ALA A 213 -53.09 9.36 6.28
C ALA A 213 -53.03 8.26 7.35
N VAL A 214 -53.46 8.53 8.58
CA VAL A 214 -53.39 7.55 9.69
C VAL A 214 -54.59 6.62 9.78
N THR A 215 -55.75 7.00 9.21
CA THR A 215 -56.97 6.17 9.22
C THR A 215 -57.22 5.43 7.90
N GLY A 216 -56.63 5.89 6.80
CA GLY A 216 -56.89 5.40 5.45
C GLY A 216 -58.23 5.86 4.84
N GLN A 217 -58.99 6.70 5.55
CA GLN A 217 -60.23 7.29 5.04
C GLN A 217 -59.93 8.43 4.07
N SER A 218 -60.75 8.59 3.02
CA SER A 218 -60.58 9.69 2.08
C SER A 218 -61.00 11.02 2.70
N VAL A 219 -60.38 12.12 2.24
CA VAL A 219 -60.72 13.49 2.70
C VAL A 219 -62.22 13.76 2.57
N ALA A 220 -62.86 13.37 1.46
CA ALA A 220 -64.29 13.55 1.27
C ALA A 220 -65.16 12.80 2.33
N GLN A 221 -64.74 11.60 2.75
CA GLN A 221 -65.42 10.87 3.83
C GLN A 221 -65.25 11.59 5.17
N LEU A 222 -64.07 12.14 5.43
CA LEU A 222 -63.76 12.87 6.66
C LEU A 222 -64.50 14.21 6.73
N GLU A 223 -64.62 14.94 5.62
CA GLU A 223 -65.42 16.17 5.55
C GLU A 223 -66.89 15.90 5.88
N ALA A 224 -67.46 14.82 5.32
CA ALA A 224 -68.83 14.42 5.64
C ALA A 224 -68.98 14.01 7.12
N GLN A 225 -67.98 13.32 7.68
CA GLN A 225 -67.98 12.87 9.08
C GLN A 225 -67.86 14.04 10.06
N TYR A 226 -67.10 15.09 9.72
CA TYR A 226 -66.80 16.22 10.59
C TYR A 226 -67.57 17.50 10.22
N ALA A 227 -68.55 17.44 9.33
CA ALA A 227 -69.29 18.60 8.83
C ALA A 227 -69.87 19.47 9.97
N ASP A 228 -70.40 18.81 11.01
CA ASP A 228 -71.03 19.46 12.18
C ASP A 228 -70.07 19.70 13.35
N TYR A 229 -68.78 19.38 13.21
CA TYR A 229 -67.81 19.51 14.28
C TYR A 229 -67.29 20.94 14.41
N GLY A 230 -67.15 21.42 15.64
CA GLY A 230 -66.31 22.58 15.95
C GLY A 230 -64.82 22.23 15.84
N THR A 231 -63.98 23.22 15.51
CA THR A 231 -62.53 23.03 15.31
C THR A 231 -61.82 22.41 16.52
N GLY A 232 -62.28 22.66 17.75
CA GLY A 232 -61.76 22.04 18.96
C GLY A 232 -62.05 20.53 19.05
N ALA A 233 -63.30 20.12 18.83
CA ALA A 233 -63.70 18.71 18.84
C ALA A 233 -63.06 17.94 17.68
N PHE A 234 -62.91 18.58 16.52
CA PHE A 234 -62.18 18.02 15.39
C PHE A 234 -60.70 17.75 15.74
N LYS A 235 -60.00 18.73 16.35
CA LYS A 235 -58.61 18.54 16.81
C LYS A 235 -58.46 17.42 17.83
N ASP A 236 -59.45 17.24 18.72
CA ASP A 236 -59.43 16.14 19.68
C ASP A 236 -59.57 14.78 18.96
N SER A 237 -60.48 14.66 17.99
CA SER A 237 -60.62 13.45 17.17
C SER A 237 -59.34 13.15 16.36
N VAL A 238 -58.73 14.17 15.75
CA VAL A 238 -57.46 14.02 15.03
C VAL A 238 -56.35 13.56 15.98
N ALA A 239 -56.29 14.12 17.19
CA ALA A 239 -55.31 13.70 18.18
C ALA A 239 -55.49 12.22 18.56
N ASP A 240 -56.71 11.78 18.81
CA ASP A 240 -57.01 10.38 19.16
C ASP A 240 -56.62 9.42 18.03
N ALA A 241 -56.92 9.77 16.77
CA ALA A 241 -56.52 8.98 15.61
C ALA A 241 -54.99 8.90 15.43
N VAL A 242 -54.27 10.01 15.64
CA VAL A 242 -52.80 10.02 15.57
C VAL A 242 -52.20 9.22 16.73
N ILE A 243 -52.73 9.34 17.94
CA ILE A 243 -52.29 8.57 19.12
C ILE A 243 -52.42 7.07 18.85
N ALA A 244 -53.57 6.64 18.33
CA ALA A 244 -53.83 5.23 18.04
C ALA A 244 -52.82 4.60 17.06
N THR A 245 -52.28 5.40 16.13
CA THR A 245 -51.30 4.92 15.15
C THR A 245 -49.85 5.12 15.61
N ILE A 246 -49.51 6.26 16.21
CA ILE A 246 -48.12 6.63 16.53
C ILE A 246 -47.64 6.00 17.84
N CYS A 247 -48.47 5.94 18.90
CA CYS A 247 -48.01 5.41 20.19
C CYS A 247 -47.55 3.95 20.12
N PRO A 248 -48.24 3.02 19.41
CA PRO A 248 -47.74 1.65 19.23
C PRO A 248 -46.41 1.57 18.45
N ILE A 249 -46.15 2.52 17.54
CA ILE A 249 -44.85 2.63 16.87
C ILE A 249 -43.79 3.06 17.90
N GLY A 250 -44.08 4.11 18.68
CA GLY A 250 -43.18 4.61 19.72
C GLY A 250 -42.82 3.56 20.77
N GLU A 251 -43.76 2.68 21.14
CA GLU A 251 -43.50 1.54 22.03
C GLU A 251 -42.53 0.53 21.42
N ARG A 252 -42.72 0.16 20.15
CA ARG A 252 -41.78 -0.73 19.43
C ARG A 252 -40.40 -0.12 19.31
N ILE A 253 -40.30 1.19 19.04
CA ILE A 253 -39.02 1.90 19.00
C ILE A 253 -38.30 1.78 20.33
N LYS A 254 -39.00 2.05 21.45
CA LYS A 254 -38.43 1.92 22.80
C LYS A 254 -37.97 0.49 23.12
N GLN A 255 -38.70 -0.52 22.64
CA GLN A 255 -38.31 -1.93 22.80
C GLN A 255 -36.99 -2.22 22.07
N TYR A 256 -36.83 -1.77 20.83
CA TYR A 256 -35.58 -1.93 20.09
C TYR A 256 -34.43 -1.10 20.68
N GLU A 257 -34.69 0.12 21.16
CA GLU A 257 -33.68 0.92 21.84
C GLU A 257 -33.19 0.27 23.15
N ALA A 258 -34.00 -0.56 23.80
CA ALA A 258 -33.59 -1.32 24.97
C ALA A 258 -32.71 -2.53 24.61
N ASP A 259 -32.80 -3.06 23.39
CA ASP A 259 -32.03 -4.21 22.90
C ASP A 259 -30.92 -3.79 21.92
N GLN A 260 -29.88 -3.18 22.48
CA GLN A 260 -28.72 -2.71 21.73
C GLN A 260 -27.99 -3.86 21.01
N THR A 261 -27.93 -5.04 21.63
CA THR A 261 -27.26 -6.22 21.06
C THR A 261 -27.96 -6.72 19.81
N TYR A 262 -29.29 -6.67 19.77
CA TYR A 262 -30.04 -6.99 18.55
C TYR A 262 -29.76 -5.99 17.43
N ILE A 263 -29.70 -4.69 17.73
CA ILE A 263 -29.36 -3.65 16.75
C ILE A 263 -27.95 -3.88 16.17
N ASP A 264 -26.97 -4.16 17.02
CA ASP A 264 -25.60 -4.46 16.58
C ASP A 264 -25.57 -5.70 15.68
N LYS A 265 -26.31 -6.75 16.04
CA LYS A 265 -26.42 -7.96 15.21
C LYS A 265 -27.03 -7.66 13.83
N VAL A 266 -28.08 -6.83 13.78
CA VAL A 266 -28.70 -6.41 12.51
C VAL A 266 -27.70 -5.64 11.66
N LEU A 267 -26.96 -4.69 12.26
CA LEU A 267 -25.97 -3.87 11.56
C LEU A 267 -24.81 -4.69 11.01
N VAL A 268 -24.25 -5.62 11.80
CA VAL A 268 -23.18 -6.54 11.36
C VAL A 268 -23.66 -7.41 10.21
N THR A 269 -24.82 -8.07 10.38
CA THR A 269 -25.38 -8.94 9.34
C THR A 269 -25.64 -8.17 8.05
N GLY A 270 -26.21 -6.96 8.14
CA GLY A 270 -26.45 -6.13 6.97
C GLY A 270 -25.17 -5.60 6.34
N ALA A 271 -24.13 -5.29 7.13
CA ALA A 271 -22.83 -4.86 6.62
C ALA A 271 -22.12 -5.97 5.86
N ASP A 272 -22.19 -7.22 6.33
CA ASP A 272 -21.64 -8.39 5.63
C ASP A 272 -22.33 -8.58 4.27
N GLN A 273 -23.68 -8.61 4.28
CA GLN A 273 -24.47 -8.73 3.04
C GLN A 273 -24.22 -7.58 2.06
N ALA A 274 -24.12 -6.35 2.57
CA ALA A 274 -23.80 -5.18 1.76
C ALA A 274 -22.36 -5.24 1.21
N SER A 275 -21.40 -5.71 1.99
CA SER A 275 -20.01 -5.84 1.57
C SER A 275 -19.86 -6.87 0.44
N GLU A 276 -20.56 -8.01 0.52
CA GLU A 276 -20.58 -9.01 -0.55
C GLU A 276 -21.10 -8.43 -1.87
N LEU A 277 -22.22 -7.70 -1.83
CA LEU A 277 -22.79 -7.05 -3.03
C LEU A 277 -21.86 -5.96 -3.58
N ALA A 278 -21.30 -5.13 -2.70
CA ALA A 278 -20.40 -4.05 -3.06
C ALA A 278 -19.10 -4.58 -3.68
N ALA A 279 -18.54 -5.68 -3.16
CA ALA A 279 -17.33 -6.31 -3.67
C ALA A 279 -17.47 -6.75 -5.13
N VAL A 280 -18.63 -7.30 -5.52
CA VAL A 280 -18.91 -7.67 -6.91
C VAL A 280 -18.86 -6.45 -7.84
N THR A 281 -19.53 -5.35 -7.46
CA THR A 281 -19.51 -4.13 -8.27
C THR A 281 -18.12 -3.49 -8.29
N MET A 282 -17.40 -3.48 -7.16
CA MET A 282 -16.05 -2.93 -7.09
C MET A 282 -15.06 -3.70 -7.95
N LYS A 283 -15.17 -5.04 -7.99
CA LYS A 283 -14.39 -5.87 -8.91
C LYS A 283 -14.60 -5.45 -10.36
N ASP A 284 -15.86 -5.37 -10.79
CA ASP A 284 -16.20 -4.95 -12.16
C ASP A 284 -15.67 -3.54 -12.48
N VAL A 285 -15.82 -2.59 -11.54
CA VAL A 285 -15.32 -1.21 -11.69
C VAL A 285 -13.79 -1.20 -11.83
N LYS A 286 -13.07 -1.90 -10.95
CA LYS A 286 -11.60 -1.97 -10.99
C LYS A 286 -11.11 -2.63 -12.27
N GLU A 287 -11.76 -3.70 -12.74
CA GLU A 287 -11.43 -4.37 -13.99
C GLU A 287 -11.53 -3.42 -15.19
N VAL A 288 -12.67 -2.75 -15.38
CA VAL A 288 -12.85 -1.86 -16.54
C VAL A 288 -12.01 -0.58 -16.47
N MET A 289 -11.63 -0.15 -15.26
CA MET A 289 -10.69 0.95 -15.06
C MET A 289 -9.22 0.53 -15.21
N GLY A 290 -8.91 -0.76 -15.38
CA GLY A 290 -7.55 -1.29 -15.48
C GLY A 290 -6.79 -1.31 -14.14
N LEU A 291 -7.53 -1.26 -13.02
CA LEU A 291 -7.00 -1.30 -11.66
C LEU A 291 -7.01 -2.72 -11.06
N ALA A 292 -7.68 -3.67 -11.71
CA ALA A 292 -7.69 -5.07 -11.28
C ALA A 292 -6.32 -5.71 -11.51
N ARG A 293 -5.73 -6.23 -10.43
CA ARG A 293 -4.53 -7.07 -10.51
C ARG A 293 -4.95 -8.46 -10.95
N HIS A 294 -4.43 -8.91 -12.08
CA HIS A 294 -4.71 -10.25 -12.58
C HIS A 294 -3.68 -11.21 -11.99
N CYS A 295 -4.13 -12.32 -11.43
CA CYS A 295 -3.22 -13.40 -11.10
C CYS A 295 -2.55 -13.91 -12.38
N PRO A 296 -1.25 -14.21 -12.31
CA PRO A 296 -0.51 -14.67 -13.47
C PRO A 296 -1.12 -15.99 -13.96
N LEU A 297 -1.24 -16.07 -15.28
CA LEU A 297 -1.78 -17.22 -15.99
C LEU A 297 -0.63 -18.15 -16.39
N GLY A 298 -0.85 -19.45 -16.25
CA GLY A 298 0.04 -20.47 -16.78
C GLY A 298 -0.75 -21.65 -17.32
N ASN A 299 -0.10 -22.52 -18.09
CA ASN A 299 -0.76 -23.72 -18.62
C ASN A 299 -1.20 -24.60 -17.45
N ALA A 300 -2.49 -24.91 -17.39
CA ALA A 300 -3.07 -25.74 -16.36
C ALA A 300 -2.39 -27.11 -16.32
N TRP A 301 -2.03 -27.61 -15.14
CA TRP A 301 -1.38 -28.92 -15.01
C TRP A 301 -2.30 -30.10 -15.34
N ALA A 302 -3.60 -29.90 -15.18
CA ALA A 302 -4.63 -30.87 -15.55
C ALA A 302 -5.89 -30.12 -15.97
N ASP A 303 -6.35 -30.27 -17.21
CA ASP A 303 -7.56 -29.60 -17.68
C ASP A 303 -8.33 -30.50 -18.66
N GLN A 304 -9.56 -30.11 -19.00
CA GLN A 304 -10.32 -30.79 -20.03
C GLN A 304 -9.69 -30.59 -21.41
N VAL A 305 -9.59 -31.69 -22.16
CA VAL A 305 -9.08 -31.68 -23.54
C VAL A 305 -10.11 -31.01 -24.44
N THR A 306 -9.74 -29.89 -25.07
CA THR A 306 -10.61 -29.11 -25.95
C THR A 306 -10.32 -29.34 -27.44
N GLY A 307 -9.26 -30.10 -27.76
CA GLY A 307 -8.94 -30.51 -29.12
C GLY A 307 -7.66 -31.36 -29.20
N THR A 308 -7.30 -31.78 -30.42
CA THR A 308 -6.03 -32.47 -30.69
C THR A 308 -4.86 -31.60 -30.24
N ASP A 309 -3.97 -32.17 -29.43
CA ASP A 309 -2.82 -31.50 -28.82
C ASP A 309 -3.17 -30.26 -27.95
N LYS A 310 -4.42 -30.16 -27.47
CA LYS A 310 -4.90 -29.07 -26.59
C LYS A 310 -5.55 -29.63 -25.33
N GLY A 311 -4.74 -29.85 -24.30
CA GLY A 311 -5.17 -30.35 -22.98
C GLY A 311 -4.73 -29.51 -21.77
N HIS A 312 -4.02 -28.40 -21.99
CA HIS A 312 -3.48 -27.54 -20.93
C HIS A 312 -3.80 -26.07 -21.23
N ASN A 313 -5.07 -25.66 -21.03
CA ASN A 313 -5.45 -24.27 -21.27
C ASN A 313 -4.82 -23.34 -20.22
N LEU A 314 -4.70 -22.05 -20.54
CA LEU A 314 -4.23 -21.06 -19.56
C LEU A 314 -5.23 -20.96 -18.40
N ALA A 315 -4.74 -21.13 -17.18
CA ALA A 315 -5.50 -21.00 -15.95
C ALA A 315 -4.77 -20.09 -14.95
N PRO A 316 -5.50 -19.31 -14.13
CA PRO A 316 -4.93 -18.63 -12.98
C PRO A 316 -4.18 -19.60 -12.08
N CYS A 317 -2.96 -19.24 -11.71
CA CYS A 317 -2.09 -20.08 -10.88
C CYS A 317 -1.94 -21.51 -11.41
N SER A 318 -2.01 -21.68 -12.75
CA SER A 318 -1.88 -22.96 -13.46
C SER A 318 -2.72 -24.09 -12.86
N ASN A 319 -3.83 -23.75 -12.20
CA ASN A 319 -4.67 -24.64 -11.38
C ASN A 319 -3.96 -25.48 -10.30
N ARG A 320 -2.76 -25.09 -9.91
CA ARG A 320 -1.96 -25.71 -8.83
C ARG A 320 -1.61 -24.73 -7.72
N GLY A 321 -2.27 -23.59 -7.66
CA GLY A 321 -2.15 -22.64 -6.57
C GLY A 321 -3.42 -21.82 -6.37
N ASP A 322 -3.47 -21.15 -5.23
CA ASP A 322 -4.55 -20.27 -4.84
C ASP A 322 -4.21 -18.83 -5.22
N CYS A 323 -5.12 -18.17 -5.94
CA CYS A 323 -4.97 -16.79 -6.40
C CYS A 323 -5.49 -15.81 -5.35
N GLU A 324 -4.64 -14.91 -4.86
CA GLU A 324 -5.07 -13.76 -4.07
C GLU A 324 -5.42 -12.60 -4.99
N LEU A 325 -6.73 -12.36 -5.18
CA LEU A 325 -7.26 -11.44 -6.20
C LEU A 325 -6.90 -9.97 -5.93
N ASP A 326 -6.69 -9.57 -4.68
CA ASP A 326 -6.33 -8.19 -4.33
C ASP A 326 -4.87 -7.86 -4.65
N THR A 327 -3.98 -8.84 -4.49
CA THR A 327 -2.55 -8.68 -4.72
C THR A 327 -2.13 -9.13 -6.12
N GLY A 328 -2.88 -10.03 -6.74
CA GLY A 328 -2.54 -10.70 -8.00
C GLY A 328 -1.47 -11.78 -7.83
N VAL A 329 -1.28 -12.31 -6.62
CA VAL A 329 -0.21 -13.26 -6.30
C VAL A 329 -0.77 -14.67 -6.14
N CYS A 330 -0.07 -15.66 -6.70
CA CYS A 330 -0.39 -17.08 -6.53
C CYS A 330 0.37 -17.69 -5.35
N THR A 331 -0.33 -18.46 -4.51
CA THR A 331 0.27 -19.33 -3.51
C THR A 331 0.26 -20.76 -4.04
N CYS A 332 1.43 -21.32 -4.35
CA CYS A 332 1.53 -22.62 -5.00
C CYS A 332 1.35 -23.79 -4.04
N GLY A 333 0.63 -24.81 -4.50
CA GLY A 333 0.49 -26.08 -3.82
C GLY A 333 1.81 -26.86 -3.78
N THR A 334 1.88 -27.86 -2.89
CA THR A 334 3.10 -28.65 -2.65
C THR A 334 3.68 -29.25 -3.93
N GLY A 335 4.99 -29.05 -4.12
CA GLY A 335 5.72 -29.54 -5.30
C GLY A 335 5.65 -28.62 -6.53
N PHE A 336 4.98 -27.47 -6.44
CA PHE A 336 4.87 -26.48 -7.51
C PHE A 336 5.49 -25.15 -7.11
N THR A 337 5.99 -24.42 -8.11
CA THR A 337 6.62 -23.11 -7.96
C THR A 337 6.44 -22.29 -9.25
N GLY A 338 6.96 -21.07 -9.29
CA GLY A 338 6.74 -20.11 -10.36
C GLY A 338 5.63 -19.10 -10.02
N ALA A 339 5.60 -17.98 -10.74
CA ALA A 339 4.67 -16.88 -10.43
C ALA A 339 3.20 -17.32 -10.58
N ALA A 340 2.92 -18.21 -11.52
CA ALA A 340 1.62 -18.83 -11.75
C ALA A 340 1.60 -20.31 -11.33
N CYS A 341 2.52 -20.78 -10.48
CA CYS A 341 2.61 -22.21 -10.12
C CYS A 341 2.78 -23.14 -11.33
N GLU A 342 3.39 -22.62 -12.39
CA GLU A 342 3.53 -23.27 -13.69
C GLU A 342 4.71 -24.23 -13.76
N ARG A 343 5.50 -24.37 -12.68
CA ARG A 343 6.73 -25.17 -12.63
C ARG A 343 6.67 -26.19 -11.52
N ARG A 344 7.33 -27.34 -11.69
CA ARG A 344 7.62 -28.29 -10.61
C ARG A 344 8.87 -27.88 -9.85
N ILE A 345 8.86 -28.14 -8.55
CA ILE A 345 10.07 -28.06 -7.71
C ILE A 345 10.95 -29.26 -8.04
N CYS A 346 12.23 -29.01 -8.34
CA CYS A 346 13.22 -30.06 -8.52
C CYS A 346 13.87 -30.46 -7.20
N PRO A 347 14.34 -31.72 -7.07
CA PRO A 347 15.15 -32.16 -5.95
C PRO A 347 16.32 -31.22 -5.72
N VAL A 348 16.52 -30.86 -4.46
CA VAL A 348 17.66 -30.06 -4.04
C VAL A 348 18.68 -30.96 -3.35
N GLY A 349 19.95 -30.62 -3.50
CA GLY A 349 21.04 -31.35 -2.88
C GLY A 349 22.28 -30.49 -2.72
N ASP A 350 23.26 -31.10 -2.05
CA ASP A 350 24.56 -30.50 -1.79
C ASP A 350 25.49 -30.73 -2.97
N ASP A 351 26.30 -29.72 -3.28
CA ASP A 351 27.29 -29.82 -4.34
C ASP A 351 28.43 -30.78 -3.90
N PRO A 352 28.63 -31.91 -4.59
CA PRO A 352 29.60 -32.92 -4.18
C PRO A 352 31.07 -32.46 -4.26
N LEU A 353 31.36 -31.28 -4.83
CA LEU A 353 32.72 -30.76 -4.95
C LEU A 353 33.11 -29.74 -3.90
N THR A 354 32.16 -29.21 -3.13
CA THR A 354 32.44 -28.21 -2.10
C THR A 354 33.28 -28.80 -0.97
N GLY A 355 34.38 -28.14 -0.60
CA GLY A 355 35.29 -28.59 0.47
C GLY A 355 36.30 -29.67 0.07
N THR A 356 36.37 -30.00 -1.23
CA THR A 356 37.45 -30.84 -1.78
C THR A 356 38.73 -30.00 -2.00
N PRO A 357 39.90 -30.61 -2.28
CA PRO A 357 41.12 -29.86 -2.60
C PRO A 357 40.98 -28.88 -3.79
N ILE A 358 39.94 -29.06 -4.62
CA ILE A 358 39.60 -28.21 -5.76
C ILE A 358 38.81 -26.96 -5.30
N ASP A 359 38.23 -26.98 -4.09
CA ASP A 359 37.52 -25.87 -3.44
C ASP A 359 37.88 -25.78 -1.93
N PRO A 360 39.04 -25.20 -1.58
CA PRO A 360 39.53 -25.14 -0.21
C PRO A 360 38.76 -24.17 0.72
N LEU A 361 37.75 -23.44 0.21
CA LEU A 361 37.00 -22.44 0.99
C LEU A 361 35.76 -23.00 1.72
N GLY A 362 35.26 -24.19 1.36
CA GLY A 362 34.01 -24.73 1.90
C GLY A 362 34.19 -25.81 2.97
N ILE A 363 34.12 -25.48 4.27
CA ILE A 363 33.90 -26.54 5.28
C ILE A 363 32.41 -26.90 5.26
N GLN A 364 32.08 -28.06 4.71
CA GLN A 364 30.74 -28.65 4.64
C GLN A 364 30.25 -29.10 6.03
N ARG A 365 29.18 -28.51 6.54
CA ARG A 365 28.56 -28.85 7.83
C ARG A 365 27.05 -28.88 7.71
N ASN A 366 26.45 -29.93 8.26
CA ASN A 366 25.02 -29.97 8.54
C ASN A 366 24.68 -28.93 9.61
N GLU A 367 23.50 -28.33 9.51
CA GLU A 367 23.02 -27.47 10.58
C GLU A 367 22.70 -28.28 11.84
N LYS A 368 23.15 -27.77 12.98
CA LYS A 368 22.83 -28.32 14.31
C LYS A 368 22.19 -27.24 15.15
N GLN A 369 20.97 -27.50 15.57
CA GLN A 369 20.26 -26.66 16.53
C GLN A 369 20.08 -27.43 17.84
N ARG A 370 20.05 -26.69 18.94
CA ARG A 370 19.94 -27.22 20.30
C ARG A 370 18.68 -26.68 20.94
N VAL A 371 17.92 -27.59 21.54
CA VAL A 371 16.82 -27.28 22.45
C VAL A 371 17.25 -27.69 23.85
N ASN A 372 17.32 -26.75 24.79
CA ASN A 372 17.51 -27.09 26.19
C ASN A 372 16.16 -27.11 26.91
N CYS A 373 15.79 -28.27 27.47
CA CYS A 373 14.55 -28.42 28.23
C CYS A 373 14.83 -28.65 29.72
N LYS A 374 14.39 -27.71 30.57
CA LYS A 374 14.46 -27.80 32.03
C LYS A 374 13.07 -27.93 32.61
N ALA A 375 12.66 -29.17 32.87
CA ALA A 375 11.37 -29.53 33.43
C ALA A 375 11.43 -30.94 34.03
N THR A 376 10.45 -31.29 34.83
CA THR A 376 10.34 -32.63 35.45
C THR A 376 9.16 -33.44 34.94
N SER A 377 8.13 -32.80 34.39
CA SER A 377 6.95 -33.43 33.82
C SER A 377 6.24 -32.49 32.85
N GLY A 378 5.16 -32.95 32.23
CA GLY A 378 4.38 -32.18 31.26
C GLY A 378 4.86 -32.39 29.82
N SER A 379 4.49 -31.47 28.94
CA SER A 379 4.81 -31.55 27.51
C SER A 379 5.12 -30.20 26.90
N PHE A 380 5.86 -30.22 25.79
CA PHE A 380 6.16 -29.08 24.95
C PHE A 380 5.96 -29.43 23.47
N THR A 381 5.92 -28.43 22.60
CA THR A 381 5.92 -28.64 21.14
C THR A 381 7.12 -27.97 20.51
N LEU A 382 7.56 -28.46 19.36
CA LEU A 382 8.56 -27.81 18.52
C LEU A 382 7.90 -27.34 17.22
N THR A 383 8.29 -26.17 16.76
CA THR A 383 7.82 -25.57 15.51
C THR A 383 9.00 -25.34 14.59
N PHE A 384 8.91 -25.84 13.35
CA PHE A 384 9.93 -25.68 12.32
C PHE A 384 9.28 -25.40 10.96
N ALA A 385 9.69 -24.30 10.32
CA ALA A 385 9.17 -23.82 9.04
C ALA A 385 7.63 -23.77 8.98
N GLY A 386 6.99 -23.30 10.06
CA GLY A 386 5.54 -23.12 10.16
C GLY A 386 4.74 -24.36 10.58
N PHE A 387 5.38 -25.53 10.69
CA PHE A 387 4.73 -26.77 11.16
C PHE A 387 5.10 -27.07 12.60
N THR A 388 4.12 -27.50 13.40
CA THR A 388 4.29 -27.79 14.83
C THR A 388 4.18 -29.28 15.09
N THR A 389 5.04 -29.84 15.94
CA THR A 389 5.01 -31.27 16.28
C THR A 389 3.78 -31.60 17.14
N GLU A 390 3.38 -32.87 17.13
CA GLU A 390 2.60 -33.43 18.24
C GLU A 390 3.32 -33.18 19.59
N PRO A 391 2.59 -33.14 20.72
CA PRO A 391 3.19 -32.89 22.04
C PRO A 391 4.31 -33.86 22.36
N ILE A 392 5.49 -33.33 22.73
CA ILE A 392 6.66 -34.06 23.21
C ILE A 392 6.61 -34.04 24.74
N TYR A 393 6.62 -35.22 25.36
CA TYR A 393 6.57 -35.33 26.82
C TYR A 393 7.96 -35.22 27.44
N ALA A 394 8.02 -34.70 28.67
CA ALA A 394 9.28 -34.48 29.38
C ALA A 394 10.12 -35.77 29.55
N ASP A 395 9.48 -36.93 29.58
CA ASP A 395 10.08 -38.25 29.71
C ASP A 395 10.31 -38.98 28.37
N ASP A 396 9.95 -38.38 27.23
CA ASP A 396 10.16 -38.98 25.91
C ASP A 396 11.65 -39.27 25.66
N THR A 397 11.93 -40.45 25.11
CA THR A 397 13.29 -40.82 24.68
C THR A 397 13.68 -40.11 23.39
N ALA A 398 14.99 -39.98 23.11
CA ALA A 398 15.48 -39.36 21.87
C ALA A 398 14.89 -40.01 20.60
N LYS A 399 14.58 -41.31 20.64
CA LYS A 399 13.90 -42.03 19.55
C LYS A 399 12.47 -41.53 19.31
N ILE A 400 11.72 -41.28 20.39
CA ILE A 400 10.34 -40.76 20.30
C ILE A 400 10.35 -39.31 19.84
N VAL A 401 11.24 -38.48 20.41
CA VAL A 401 11.43 -37.09 19.97
C VAL A 401 11.77 -37.05 18.48
N LYS A 402 12.68 -37.93 18.01
CA LYS A 402 13.01 -38.04 16.58
C LYS A 402 11.78 -38.34 15.75
N ALA A 403 11.00 -39.35 16.12
CA ALA A 403 9.81 -39.75 15.37
C ALA A 403 8.78 -38.61 15.26
N LYS A 404 8.55 -37.85 16.36
CA LYS A 404 7.63 -36.70 16.36
C LYS A 404 8.15 -35.54 15.51
N PHE A 405 9.45 -35.25 15.57
CA PHE A 405 10.05 -34.15 14.82
C PHE A 405 10.16 -34.45 13.32
N THR A 406 10.56 -35.66 12.93
CA THR A 406 10.65 -36.06 11.52
C THR A 406 9.28 -36.37 10.89
N ALA A 407 8.18 -36.27 11.65
CA ALA A 407 6.82 -36.34 11.12
C ALA A 407 6.34 -34.99 10.54
N LEU A 408 7.08 -33.90 10.79
CA LEU A 408 6.78 -32.59 10.21
C LEU A 408 6.96 -32.63 8.68
N PRO A 409 6.02 -32.10 7.88
CA PRO A 409 6.16 -32.05 6.42
C PRO A 409 7.38 -31.28 5.93
N SER A 410 7.91 -30.37 6.75
CA SER A 410 9.07 -29.54 6.47
C SER A 410 10.42 -30.18 6.80
N VAL A 411 10.45 -31.39 7.37
CA VAL A 411 11.69 -32.06 7.80
C VAL A 411 11.87 -33.34 6.98
N THR A 412 12.92 -33.38 6.16
CA THR A 412 13.26 -34.56 5.36
C THR A 412 13.93 -35.63 6.23
N ALA A 413 14.97 -35.26 6.99
CA ALA A 413 15.58 -36.15 7.97
C ALA A 413 16.48 -35.42 8.97
N ALA A 414 16.37 -35.80 10.24
CA ALA A 414 17.23 -35.32 11.31
C ALA A 414 17.74 -36.45 12.21
N THR A 415 18.88 -36.23 12.85
CA THR A 415 19.37 -37.01 13.98
C THR A 415 19.12 -36.22 15.27
N ILE A 416 18.60 -36.91 16.28
CA ILE A 416 18.35 -36.32 17.60
C ILE A 416 19.21 -37.05 18.62
N THR A 417 19.99 -36.29 19.37
CA THR A 417 20.85 -36.80 20.44
C THR A 417 20.61 -36.00 21.73
N PHE A 418 20.62 -36.68 22.87
CA PHE A 418 20.55 -36.03 24.17
C PHE A 418 21.95 -35.84 24.75
N GLY A 419 22.15 -34.77 25.50
CA GLY A 419 23.42 -34.45 26.15
C GLY A 419 23.77 -35.42 27.29
N GLY A 420 24.95 -36.02 27.24
CA GLY A 420 25.45 -36.88 28.31
C GLY A 420 24.86 -38.29 28.28
N ILE A 421 24.33 -38.77 29.43
CA ILE A 421 23.76 -40.12 29.61
C ILE A 421 22.24 -40.08 29.88
N THR A 422 21.58 -38.96 29.57
CA THR A 422 20.16 -38.76 29.84
C THR A 422 19.29 -39.58 28.88
N LEU A 423 18.18 -40.11 29.39
CA LEU A 423 17.22 -40.92 28.61
C LEU A 423 15.89 -40.20 28.35
N SER A 424 15.71 -39.00 28.90
CA SER A 424 14.47 -38.23 28.90
C SER A 424 14.69 -36.85 28.26
N ALA A 425 13.68 -36.35 27.56
CA ALA A 425 13.73 -35.08 26.83
C ALA A 425 14.05 -33.89 27.75
N CYS A 426 13.53 -33.88 28.98
CA CYS A 426 13.73 -32.83 29.97
C CYS A 426 14.32 -33.39 31.27
N THR A 427 15.12 -32.57 31.98
CA THR A 427 15.60 -32.90 33.33
C THR A 427 15.47 -31.71 34.28
N THR A 428 15.62 -31.94 35.58
CA THR A 428 15.62 -30.90 36.63
C THR A 428 16.67 -29.81 36.43
N ILE A 429 17.82 -30.16 35.84
CA ILE A 429 18.92 -29.22 35.59
C ILE A 429 18.94 -28.69 34.14
N GLY A 430 18.11 -29.24 33.26
CA GLY A 430 18.14 -28.97 31.83
C GLY A 430 18.79 -30.11 31.06
N ASN A 431 18.15 -30.57 30.00
CA ASN A 431 18.73 -31.52 29.05
C ASN A 431 18.92 -30.86 27.69
N ASP A 432 20.10 -31.03 27.11
CA ASP A 432 20.40 -30.58 25.75
C ASP A 432 19.91 -31.61 24.74
N ILE A 433 18.89 -31.27 23.98
CA ILE A 433 18.42 -32.01 22.82
C ILE A 433 19.09 -31.39 21.60
N SER A 434 20.09 -32.08 21.05
CA SER A 434 20.74 -31.67 19.79
C SER A 434 19.98 -32.27 18.62
N ILE A 435 19.59 -31.41 17.68
CA ILE A 435 18.90 -31.75 16.44
C ILE A 435 19.84 -31.38 15.30
N GLU A 436 20.36 -32.38 14.60
CA GLU A 436 21.19 -32.21 13.41
C GLU A 436 20.38 -32.55 12.17
N PHE A 437 20.25 -31.60 11.25
CA PHE A 437 19.54 -31.78 9.98
C PHE A 437 20.45 -32.49 8.99
N THR A 438 20.09 -33.72 8.64
CA THR A 438 20.93 -34.62 7.85
C THR A 438 20.60 -34.64 6.36
N GLN A 439 19.42 -34.12 5.98
CA GLN A 439 18.95 -34.09 4.59
C GLN A 439 18.37 -32.74 4.17
N ASP A 440 18.08 -31.89 5.14
CA ASP A 440 17.69 -30.50 4.95
C ASP A 440 18.98 -29.67 5.05
N PHE A 441 19.48 -29.19 3.90
CA PHE A 441 20.78 -28.53 3.80
C PHE A 441 20.64 -27.00 3.76
N GLY A 442 21.74 -26.30 4.07
CA GLY A 442 21.81 -24.84 4.09
C GLY A 442 21.63 -24.23 5.48
N ASP A 443 21.43 -22.91 5.49
CA ASP A 443 21.06 -22.11 6.67
C ASP A 443 19.56 -22.26 6.90
N LEU A 444 19.14 -23.05 7.89
CA LEU A 444 17.73 -23.39 8.09
C LEU A 444 17.09 -22.43 9.10
N PRO A 445 15.75 -22.27 9.07
CA PRO A 445 15.05 -21.50 10.08
C PRO A 445 15.32 -22.02 11.49
N ASN A 446 15.42 -21.11 12.46
CA ASN A 446 15.53 -21.51 13.86
C ASN A 446 14.27 -22.27 14.31
N ILE A 447 14.47 -23.37 15.04
CA ILE A 447 13.42 -24.09 15.74
C ILE A 447 12.89 -23.19 16.86
N ASP A 448 11.57 -23.15 17.00
CA ASP A 448 10.88 -22.53 18.13
C ASP A 448 9.98 -23.58 18.83
N GLY A 449 9.27 -23.21 19.88
CA GLY A 449 8.38 -24.14 20.56
C GLY A 449 7.57 -23.54 21.71
N ASN A 450 6.53 -24.27 22.12
CA ASN A 450 5.67 -23.86 23.22
C ASN A 450 5.97 -24.67 24.49
N ALA A 451 6.34 -23.97 25.56
CA ALA A 451 6.68 -24.53 26.87
C ALA A 451 5.52 -24.50 27.90
N ALA A 452 4.33 -24.00 27.54
CA ALA A 452 3.24 -23.76 28.49
C ALA A 452 2.73 -25.02 29.20
N GLY A 453 2.95 -26.20 28.61
CA GLY A 453 2.58 -27.49 29.19
C GLY A 453 3.64 -28.12 30.09
N LEU A 454 4.81 -27.50 30.27
CA LEU A 454 5.89 -28.02 31.10
C LEU A 454 5.66 -27.70 32.58
N VAL A 455 6.12 -28.61 33.45
CA VAL A 455 6.05 -28.46 34.91
C VAL A 455 7.39 -28.81 35.53
N HIS A 456 7.78 -28.06 36.56
CA HIS A 456 8.98 -28.32 37.36
C HIS A 456 8.59 -28.66 38.81
N SER A 457 9.15 -29.75 39.35
CA SER A 457 8.79 -30.28 40.67
C SER A 457 9.18 -29.36 41.84
N THR A 458 10.06 -28.40 41.59
CA THR A 458 10.47 -27.36 42.55
C THR A 458 9.56 -26.13 42.41
N PRO A 459 8.76 -25.75 43.44
CA PRO A 459 7.74 -24.70 43.35
C PRO A 459 8.24 -23.29 42.99
N SER A 460 9.55 -23.02 43.11
CA SER A 460 10.17 -21.72 42.82
C SER A 460 10.93 -21.67 41.49
N VAL A 461 10.93 -22.76 40.71
CA VAL A 461 11.66 -22.85 39.45
C VAL A 461 10.67 -22.90 38.29
N THR A 462 10.68 -21.87 37.45
CA THR A 462 9.90 -21.88 36.21
C THR A 462 10.54 -22.86 35.22
N PRO A 463 9.77 -23.77 34.61
CA PRO A 463 10.28 -24.62 33.55
C PRO A 463 10.71 -23.77 32.35
N THR A 464 11.81 -24.15 31.71
CA THR A 464 12.37 -23.38 30.58
C THR A 464 12.60 -24.27 29.37
N LEU A 465 12.33 -23.70 28.20
CA LEU A 465 12.66 -24.27 26.90
C LEU A 465 13.41 -23.19 26.12
N THR A 466 14.67 -23.45 25.75
CA THR A 466 15.51 -22.46 25.05
C THR A 466 16.13 -23.05 23.79
N PHE A 467 16.28 -22.22 22.76
CA PHE A 467 16.72 -22.62 21.42
C PHE A 467 18.04 -21.94 21.07
N THR A 468 18.96 -22.65 20.44
CA THR A 468 20.24 -22.09 19.98
C THR A 468 20.77 -22.85 18.78
N THR A 469 21.20 -22.13 17.75
CA THR A 469 21.94 -22.72 16.63
C THR A 469 23.39 -22.96 17.04
N VAL A 470 23.79 -24.23 17.14
CA VAL A 470 25.13 -24.67 17.60
C VAL A 470 26.12 -24.71 16.44
N THR A 471 25.64 -25.08 15.26
CA THR A 471 26.44 -25.10 14.03
C THR A 471 25.53 -24.64 12.92
N GLN A 472 25.85 -23.50 12.32
CA GLN A 472 25.13 -23.04 11.13
C GLN A 472 25.44 -23.99 9.97
N GLY A 473 24.41 -24.40 9.24
CA GLY A 473 24.59 -25.26 8.07
C GLY A 473 25.27 -24.52 6.93
N THR A 474 26.28 -25.16 6.33
CA THR A 474 27.07 -24.61 5.22
C THR A 474 26.96 -25.43 3.94
N LYS A 475 26.27 -26.58 4.00
CA LYS A 475 25.96 -27.41 2.84
C LYS A 475 25.12 -26.63 1.84
N GLU A 476 25.40 -26.77 0.55
CA GLU A 476 24.53 -26.20 -0.47
C GLU A 476 23.20 -26.97 -0.52
N SER A 477 22.12 -26.30 -0.92
CA SER A 477 20.78 -26.89 -1.00
C SER A 477 20.10 -26.38 -2.26
N LEU A 478 20.58 -26.86 -3.41
CA LEU A 478 20.24 -26.26 -4.70
C LEU A 478 19.66 -27.27 -5.67
N PRO A 479 18.80 -26.82 -6.61
CA PRO A 479 18.21 -27.70 -7.62
C PRO A 479 19.28 -28.51 -8.34
N CYS A 480 19.11 -29.83 -8.32
CA CYS A 480 20.03 -30.78 -8.93
C CYS A 480 21.49 -30.62 -8.49
N SER A 481 21.74 -30.14 -7.26
CA SER A 481 23.07 -29.92 -6.66
C SER A 481 24.02 -29.13 -7.57
N ARG A 482 23.49 -28.30 -8.48
CA ARG A 482 24.22 -27.65 -9.59
C ARG A 482 24.99 -28.59 -10.52
N ARG A 483 24.72 -29.89 -10.46
CA ARG A 483 25.37 -30.94 -11.24
C ARG A 483 24.40 -31.70 -12.14
N GLY A 484 23.25 -31.09 -12.41
CA GLY A 484 22.31 -31.53 -13.41
C GLY A 484 21.39 -30.41 -13.87
N MET A 485 20.64 -30.68 -14.92
CA MET A 485 19.58 -29.80 -15.41
C MET A 485 18.24 -30.26 -14.86
N CYS A 486 17.54 -29.34 -14.18
CA CYS A 486 16.17 -29.52 -13.73
C CYS A 486 15.22 -29.39 -14.93
N ASP A 487 14.46 -30.44 -15.24
CA ASP A 487 13.29 -30.31 -16.11
C ASP A 487 12.13 -29.77 -15.27
N ILE A 488 11.81 -28.49 -15.46
CA ILE A 488 10.76 -27.77 -14.73
C ILE A 488 9.35 -28.32 -14.97
N ASN A 489 9.13 -29.14 -15.99
CA ASN A 489 7.82 -29.74 -16.26
C ASN A 489 7.62 -31.07 -15.50
N SER A 490 8.69 -31.86 -15.35
CA SER A 490 8.63 -33.14 -14.64
C SER A 490 9.07 -33.02 -13.18
N GLY A 491 9.87 -32.01 -12.84
CA GLY A 491 10.57 -31.90 -11.56
C GLY A 491 11.74 -32.88 -11.44
N VAL A 492 12.24 -33.42 -12.56
CA VAL A 492 13.30 -34.44 -12.56
C VAL A 492 14.63 -33.81 -12.96
N CYS A 493 15.69 -34.11 -12.22
CA CYS A 493 17.04 -33.71 -12.58
C CYS A 493 17.70 -34.70 -13.54
N THR A 494 18.27 -34.17 -14.61
CA THR A 494 19.17 -34.90 -15.51
C THR A 494 20.61 -34.56 -15.14
N CYS A 495 21.33 -35.49 -14.51
CA CYS A 495 22.69 -35.25 -14.05
C CYS A 495 23.70 -35.11 -15.20
N TYR A 496 24.68 -34.23 -15.01
CA TYR A 496 25.82 -34.10 -15.91
C TYR A 496 26.72 -35.34 -15.85
N PRO A 497 27.56 -35.59 -16.88
CA PRO A 497 28.46 -36.73 -16.88
C PRO A 497 29.32 -36.82 -15.60
N ASN A 498 29.44 -38.04 -15.07
CA ASN A 498 30.13 -38.38 -13.80
C ASN A 498 29.42 -37.94 -12.50
N TYR A 499 28.24 -37.32 -12.59
CA TYR A 499 27.40 -37.00 -11.45
C TYR A 499 26.18 -37.90 -11.38
N PHE A 500 25.80 -38.28 -10.17
CA PHE A 500 24.72 -39.21 -9.87
C PHE A 500 23.90 -38.70 -8.69
N SER A 501 22.71 -39.26 -8.52
CA SER A 501 21.90 -38.97 -7.34
C SER A 501 22.62 -39.40 -6.06
N SER A 502 22.56 -38.56 -5.04
CA SER A 502 23.13 -38.83 -3.72
C SER A 502 22.12 -39.50 -2.79
N ASP A 503 22.62 -40.05 -1.70
CA ASP A 503 21.83 -40.43 -0.53
C ASP A 503 21.81 -39.33 0.56
N GLY A 504 22.43 -38.17 0.30
CA GLY A 504 22.63 -37.07 1.24
C GLY A 504 23.69 -37.31 2.33
N ASN A 505 24.29 -38.52 2.41
CA ASN A 505 25.34 -38.89 3.36
C ASN A 505 26.71 -39.09 2.68
N GLY A 506 26.88 -38.57 1.46
CA GLY A 506 28.12 -38.68 0.70
C GLY A 506 28.28 -40.00 -0.06
N ALA A 507 27.20 -40.78 -0.21
CA ALA A 507 27.16 -41.97 -1.05
C ALA A 507 26.15 -41.80 -2.20
N ILE A 508 26.20 -42.72 -3.15
CA ILE A 508 25.19 -42.80 -4.22
C ILE A 508 23.83 -43.19 -3.64
N GLY A 509 22.76 -42.57 -4.12
CA GLY A 509 21.40 -42.78 -3.63
C GLY A 509 20.32 -42.46 -4.66
N GLN A 510 19.08 -42.31 -4.19
CA GLN A 510 17.89 -42.15 -5.04
C GLN A 510 17.20 -40.80 -4.89
N ARG A 511 17.88 -39.78 -4.32
CA ARG A 511 17.27 -38.45 -4.13
C ARG A 511 16.93 -37.73 -5.42
N GLY A 512 17.51 -38.13 -6.56
CA GLY A 512 17.29 -37.45 -7.83
C GLY A 512 17.98 -36.09 -7.89
N ASP A 513 18.98 -35.83 -7.06
CA ASP A 513 19.55 -34.50 -6.81
C ASP A 513 20.90 -34.27 -7.50
N CYS A 514 21.49 -35.25 -8.17
CA CYS A 514 22.83 -35.15 -8.77
C CYS A 514 23.96 -34.82 -7.79
N GLY A 515 23.75 -35.04 -6.48
CA GLY A 515 24.67 -34.65 -5.42
C GLY A 515 25.82 -35.62 -5.14
N TYR A 516 26.12 -36.56 -6.04
CA TYR A 516 27.21 -37.54 -5.87
C TYR A 516 28.13 -37.55 -7.10
N VAL A 517 29.45 -37.59 -6.89
CA VAL A 517 30.44 -37.67 -7.97
C VAL A 517 31.17 -39.01 -7.93
N SER A 518 31.23 -39.70 -9.07
CA SER A 518 31.97 -40.97 -9.22
C SER A 518 33.16 -40.79 -10.17
N GLY A 519 34.30 -40.35 -9.63
CA GLY A 519 35.57 -40.24 -10.36
C GLY A 519 36.31 -38.92 -10.14
N THR A 520 37.52 -38.81 -10.71
CA THR A 520 38.32 -37.57 -10.67
C THR A 520 37.78 -36.58 -11.70
N VAL A 521 37.20 -35.47 -11.24
CA VAL A 521 36.78 -34.35 -12.11
C VAL A 521 38.02 -33.58 -12.56
N THR A 522 38.36 -33.65 -13.85
CA THR A 522 39.54 -32.98 -14.43
C THR A 522 39.25 -31.58 -14.99
N ALA A 523 37.98 -31.26 -15.26
CA ALA A 523 37.51 -29.93 -15.65
C ALA A 523 35.99 -29.82 -15.41
N CYS A 524 35.51 -28.64 -15.01
CA CYS A 524 34.09 -28.38 -14.83
C CYS A 524 33.42 -27.98 -16.17
N PRO A 525 32.16 -28.38 -16.46
CA PRO A 525 31.50 -28.02 -17.72
C PRO A 525 31.08 -26.53 -17.76
N GLY A 526 31.55 -25.77 -18.76
CA GLY A 526 31.14 -24.38 -19.03
C GLY A 526 32.03 -23.28 -18.41
N ASP A 527 31.65 -22.01 -18.60
CA ASP A 527 32.32 -20.81 -18.05
C ASP A 527 32.08 -20.62 -16.52
N ILE A 528 31.49 -21.63 -15.86
CA ILE A 528 31.15 -21.60 -14.44
C ILE A 528 32.28 -22.31 -13.67
N ALA A 529 32.87 -21.63 -12.69
CA ALA A 529 33.83 -22.25 -11.79
C ALA A 529 33.19 -23.44 -11.05
N CYS A 530 34.00 -24.40 -10.60
CA CYS A 530 33.49 -25.61 -9.93
C CYS A 530 32.66 -25.35 -8.65
N SER A 531 32.64 -24.12 -8.14
CA SER A 531 31.82 -23.66 -7.01
C SER A 531 30.50 -22.99 -7.40
N GLY A 532 30.10 -23.05 -8.68
CA GLY A 532 28.86 -22.44 -9.17
C GLY A 532 28.87 -20.91 -9.21
N ARG A 533 29.92 -20.24 -8.72
CA ARG A 533 30.08 -18.78 -8.77
C ARG A 533 30.69 -18.37 -10.11
N VAL A 534 30.04 -17.40 -10.77
CA VAL A 534 30.61 -16.77 -11.95
C VAL A 534 31.82 -15.96 -11.48
N VAL A 535 32.98 -16.11 -12.13
CA VAL A 535 34.15 -15.27 -11.86
C VAL A 535 33.89 -13.90 -12.48
N CYS A 536 34.39 -12.82 -11.88
CA CYS A 536 34.33 -11.51 -12.52
C CYS A 536 34.85 -11.54 -13.96
N PRO A 537 34.13 -10.91 -14.91
CA PRO A 537 34.59 -10.78 -16.30
C PRO A 537 36.03 -10.26 -16.35
N ASN A 538 36.91 -11.00 -17.02
CA ASN A 538 38.34 -10.68 -17.19
C ASN A 538 39.09 -10.30 -15.90
N ASP A 539 38.66 -10.80 -14.73
CA ASP A 539 39.21 -10.40 -13.42
C ASP A 539 39.23 -8.86 -13.25
N CYS A 540 38.16 -8.21 -13.73
CA CYS A 540 38.01 -6.75 -13.76
C CYS A 540 39.15 -6.02 -14.47
N SER A 541 39.80 -6.70 -15.43
CA SER A 541 40.91 -6.18 -16.23
C SER A 541 42.07 -5.61 -15.40
N GLY A 542 42.20 -6.01 -14.12
CA GLY A 542 43.16 -5.44 -13.17
C GLY A 542 42.88 -3.98 -12.76
N HIS A 543 41.72 -3.44 -13.12
CA HIS A 543 41.32 -2.05 -12.87
C HIS A 543 40.05 -1.93 -12.03
N GLY A 544 39.61 -3.01 -11.40
CA GLY A 544 38.50 -3.01 -10.47
C GLY A 544 38.67 -4.03 -9.35
N THR A 545 37.70 -4.05 -8.45
CA THR A 545 37.56 -5.08 -7.43
C THR A 545 36.33 -5.92 -7.73
N CYS A 546 36.49 -7.23 -7.64
CA CYS A 546 35.41 -8.17 -7.88
C CYS A 546 34.46 -8.24 -6.68
N TYR A 547 33.17 -8.12 -6.93
CA TYR A 547 32.11 -8.17 -5.90
C TYR A 547 30.93 -9.00 -6.41
N THR A 548 30.16 -9.57 -5.48
CA THR A 548 28.85 -10.15 -5.84
C THR A 548 27.85 -9.04 -6.20
N MET A 549 26.78 -9.38 -6.92
CA MET A 549 25.69 -8.43 -7.19
C MET A 549 25.05 -7.88 -5.90
N GLU A 550 25.02 -8.65 -4.80
CA GLU A 550 24.61 -8.15 -3.48
C GLU A 550 25.47 -6.98 -3.02
N GLN A 551 26.78 -7.19 -3.06
CA GLN A 551 27.78 -6.25 -2.58
C GLN A 551 27.80 -5.01 -3.48
N LEU A 552 27.70 -5.20 -4.80
CA LEU A 552 27.60 -4.08 -5.75
C LEU A 552 26.34 -3.25 -5.52
N ALA A 553 25.20 -3.85 -5.21
CA ALA A 553 23.98 -3.09 -4.91
C ALA A 553 24.11 -2.26 -3.63
N LYS A 554 24.74 -2.81 -2.57
CA LYS A 554 25.05 -2.06 -1.33
C LYS A 554 26.05 -0.92 -1.55
N LEU A 555 26.84 -1.00 -2.62
CA LEU A 555 27.81 0.02 -3.02
C LEU A 555 27.29 0.93 -4.14
N ALA A 556 26.08 0.66 -4.67
CA ALA A 556 25.51 1.42 -5.76
C ALA A 556 25.11 2.80 -5.24
N THR A 557 25.48 3.83 -5.97
CA THR A 557 25.19 5.21 -5.60
C THR A 557 24.24 5.86 -6.60
N LEU A 558 23.36 6.72 -6.10
CA LEU A 558 22.59 7.66 -6.92
C LEU A 558 23.08 9.06 -6.56
N ASN A 559 23.51 9.82 -7.57
CA ASN A 559 24.14 11.14 -7.37
C ASN A 559 25.26 11.11 -6.32
N GLY A 560 26.03 10.02 -6.25
CA GLY A 560 27.18 9.84 -5.34
C GLY A 560 26.83 9.53 -3.88
N GLU A 561 25.56 9.34 -3.53
CA GLU A 561 25.15 8.78 -2.23
C GLU A 561 24.75 7.30 -2.37
N ILE A 562 25.13 6.46 -1.42
CA ILE A 562 24.71 5.05 -1.39
C ILE A 562 23.18 4.97 -1.42
N MET A 563 22.65 4.20 -2.38
CA MET A 563 21.23 3.97 -2.47
C MET A 563 20.77 3.06 -1.32
N GLY A 564 19.66 3.42 -0.66
CA GLY A 564 19.10 2.66 0.47
C GLY A 564 18.44 1.32 0.10
N TRP A 565 18.69 0.76 -1.09
CA TRP A 565 18.04 -0.49 -1.51
C TRP A 565 18.62 -1.67 -0.76
N THR A 566 17.74 -2.44 -0.12
CA THR A 566 18.06 -3.74 0.46
C THR A 566 17.30 -4.80 -0.35
N TYR A 567 17.99 -5.79 -0.90
CA TYR A 567 17.35 -6.99 -1.45
C TYR A 567 16.48 -7.64 -0.37
N GLY A 568 15.23 -8.01 -0.69
CA GLY A 568 14.31 -8.67 0.25
C GLY A 568 12.89 -8.09 0.34
N ALA A 569 12.61 -6.91 -0.21
CA ALA A 569 11.24 -6.38 -0.31
C ALA A 569 10.61 -6.70 -1.68
N VAL A 570 9.33 -7.10 -1.71
CA VAL A 570 8.58 -7.38 -2.95
C VAL A 570 8.63 -6.14 -3.86
N PRO A 571 9.14 -6.23 -5.11
CA PRO A 571 9.27 -7.41 -5.97
C PRO A 571 10.63 -8.15 -5.96
N ASN A 572 11.62 -7.70 -5.18
CA ASN A 572 13.01 -8.19 -5.22
C ASN A 572 13.33 -9.09 -4.02
N LYS A 573 12.59 -10.20 -3.88
CA LYS A 573 12.87 -11.22 -2.87
C LYS A 573 14.27 -11.82 -3.11
N LYS A 574 15.04 -12.05 -2.03
CA LYS A 574 16.43 -12.55 -2.10
C LYS A 574 16.54 -13.86 -2.89
N GLU A 575 15.47 -14.65 -2.90
CA GLU A 575 15.38 -15.96 -3.57
C GLU A 575 15.08 -15.85 -5.07
N THR A 576 14.82 -14.65 -5.61
CA THR A 576 14.37 -14.47 -7.01
C THR A 576 15.49 -14.22 -8.02
N TRP A 577 16.73 -13.97 -7.56
CA TRP A 577 17.90 -13.76 -8.43
C TRP A 577 19.15 -14.40 -7.82
N ASP A 578 20.12 -14.79 -8.66
CA ASP A 578 21.43 -15.36 -8.28
C ASP A 578 22.40 -14.32 -7.68
N TYR A 579 21.92 -13.53 -6.72
CA TYR A 579 22.54 -12.28 -6.24
C TYR A 579 23.92 -12.48 -5.57
N ASP A 580 24.17 -13.65 -4.95
CA ASP A 580 25.47 -14.04 -4.37
C ASP A 580 26.38 -14.78 -5.36
N MET A 581 25.85 -15.17 -6.52
CA MET A 581 26.53 -16.05 -7.48
C MET A 581 27.03 -15.29 -8.70
N ILE A 582 26.29 -14.27 -9.13
CA ILE A 582 26.71 -13.36 -10.19
C ILE A 582 27.71 -12.37 -9.61
N GLN A 583 28.92 -12.38 -10.15
CA GLN A 583 29.96 -11.42 -9.82
C GLN A 583 30.06 -10.35 -10.91
N GLY A 584 30.44 -9.15 -10.50
CA GLY A 584 30.73 -8.04 -11.40
C GLY A 584 31.80 -7.13 -10.82
N CYS A 585 32.24 -6.18 -11.64
CA CYS A 585 33.39 -5.37 -11.32
C CYS A 585 33.00 -3.99 -10.82
N LYS A 586 33.47 -3.63 -9.63
CA LYS A 586 33.51 -2.23 -9.19
C LYS A 586 34.79 -1.61 -9.70
N CYS A 587 34.68 -0.77 -10.71
CA CYS A 587 35.84 -0.14 -11.33
C CYS A 587 36.50 0.89 -10.42
N SER A 588 37.83 0.95 -10.52
CA SER A 588 38.63 1.98 -9.88
C SER A 588 38.39 3.33 -10.57
N ALA A 589 38.69 4.43 -9.89
CA ALA A 589 38.51 5.77 -10.45
C ALA A 589 39.20 5.91 -11.83
N GLY A 590 38.47 6.49 -12.80
CA GLY A 590 38.93 6.68 -14.18
C GLY A 590 38.69 5.47 -15.11
N TRP A 591 38.06 4.41 -14.62
CA TRP A 591 37.68 3.23 -15.40
C TRP A 591 36.18 2.91 -15.27
N GLU A 592 35.61 2.35 -16.33
CA GLU A 592 34.21 1.98 -16.44
C GLU A 592 34.02 0.77 -17.37
N GLY A 593 32.76 0.39 -17.59
CA GLY A 593 32.38 -0.80 -18.33
C GLY A 593 32.20 -2.02 -17.43
N HIS A 594 31.61 -3.08 -17.99
CA HIS A 594 31.21 -4.27 -17.23
C HIS A 594 32.38 -5.05 -16.62
N ASP A 595 33.57 -4.97 -17.23
CA ASP A 595 34.81 -5.64 -16.83
C ASP A 595 35.95 -4.65 -16.54
N CYS A 596 35.61 -3.36 -16.38
CA CYS A 596 36.55 -2.25 -16.17
C CYS A 596 37.63 -2.07 -17.26
N SER A 597 37.35 -2.50 -18.49
CA SER A 597 38.26 -2.36 -19.63
C SER A 597 38.24 -0.97 -20.29
N LEU A 598 37.26 -0.12 -19.97
CA LEU A 598 37.06 1.18 -20.62
C LEU A 598 37.54 2.33 -19.73
N ARG A 599 38.15 3.36 -20.32
CA ARG A 599 38.43 4.64 -19.64
C ARG A 599 37.16 5.48 -19.56
N SER A 600 36.93 6.09 -18.40
CA SER A 600 35.91 7.13 -18.25
C SER A 600 36.35 8.42 -18.92
N CYS A 601 35.42 9.11 -19.58
CA CYS A 601 35.65 10.42 -20.18
C CYS A 601 35.10 11.56 -19.31
N PRO A 602 35.61 12.80 -19.48
CA PRO A 602 35.06 13.98 -18.84
C PRO A 602 33.57 14.16 -19.14
N THR A 603 32.85 14.69 -18.14
CA THR A 603 31.45 15.08 -18.21
C THR A 603 31.31 16.59 -18.07
N GLY A 604 30.23 17.13 -18.63
CA GLY A 604 29.91 18.54 -18.54
C GLY A 604 28.50 18.86 -19.02
N ASP A 605 28.17 20.15 -18.97
CA ASP A 605 26.90 20.73 -19.40
C ASP A 605 26.86 20.89 -20.93
N ASP A 606 25.69 20.73 -21.55
CA ASP A 606 25.54 20.98 -22.99
C ASP A 606 25.40 22.50 -23.22
N PRO A 607 26.37 23.17 -23.89
CA PRO A 607 26.33 24.62 -24.08
C PRO A 607 25.15 25.12 -24.93
N MET A 608 24.39 24.23 -25.56
CA MET A 608 23.21 24.58 -26.34
C MET A 608 21.92 24.60 -25.52
N THR A 609 21.93 24.09 -24.29
CA THR A 609 20.76 24.15 -23.43
C THR A 609 20.65 25.56 -22.85
N LEU A 610 19.43 26.13 -22.88
CA LEU A 610 19.18 27.51 -22.48
C LEU A 610 18.45 27.58 -21.14
N ARG A 611 18.67 28.69 -20.41
CA ARG A 611 18.00 29.03 -19.14
C ARG A 611 18.27 28.05 -17.99
N GLN A 612 19.43 27.39 -18.01
CA GLN A 612 19.86 26.52 -16.92
C GLN A 612 20.40 27.33 -15.73
N GLN A 613 20.38 26.72 -14.56
CA GLN A 613 20.91 27.30 -13.32
C GLN A 613 21.80 26.29 -12.60
N ASN A 614 22.81 26.82 -11.92
CA ASN A 614 23.66 26.04 -11.01
C ASN A 614 22.86 25.63 -9.77
N GLU A 615 23.21 24.49 -9.18
CA GLU A 615 22.68 24.10 -7.87
C GLU A 615 23.16 25.08 -6.79
N VAL A 616 22.24 25.51 -5.93
CA VAL A 616 22.51 26.41 -4.80
C VAL A 616 21.88 25.82 -3.55
N GLN A 617 22.72 25.44 -2.60
CA GLN A 617 22.30 24.98 -1.27
C GLN A 617 22.57 26.06 -0.22
N ILE A 618 21.62 26.26 0.70
CA ILE A 618 21.72 27.29 1.73
C ILE A 618 21.71 26.65 3.10
N LEU A 619 22.80 26.80 3.85
CA LEU A 619 22.89 26.37 5.25
C LEU A 619 22.70 27.57 6.19
N VAL A 620 22.00 27.34 7.29
CA VAL A 620 21.90 28.31 8.38
C VAL A 620 22.49 27.67 9.62
N CYS A 621 23.55 28.29 10.15
CA CYS A 621 24.24 27.81 11.34
C CYS A 621 24.00 28.73 12.53
N LYS A 622 23.49 28.15 13.62
CA LYS A 622 23.23 28.81 14.90
C LYS A 622 24.18 28.31 15.99
N GLY A 623 24.85 29.24 16.65
CA GLY A 623 25.72 28.96 17.80
C GLY A 623 26.92 29.91 17.86
N SER A 624 27.59 29.95 19.01
CA SER A 624 28.72 30.86 19.29
C SER A 624 30.01 30.13 19.72
N SER A 625 30.03 28.81 19.64
CA SER A 625 31.17 27.96 19.98
C SER A 625 30.98 26.55 19.42
N GLY A 626 32.07 25.85 19.11
CA GLY A 626 32.04 24.48 18.61
C GLY A 626 32.60 24.35 17.19
N PHE A 627 32.49 23.14 16.65
CA PHE A 627 32.98 22.78 15.32
C PHE A 627 31.89 22.08 14.52
N PHE A 628 31.95 22.21 13.21
CA PHE A 628 31.09 21.49 12.28
C PHE A 628 31.93 20.87 11.16
N THR A 629 31.45 19.73 10.67
CA THR A 629 31.99 19.05 9.49
C THR A 629 30.87 18.91 8.49
N LEU A 630 31.09 19.35 7.24
CA LEU A 630 30.14 19.13 6.15
C LEU A 630 30.50 17.84 5.41
N LYS A 631 29.48 17.10 5.00
CA LYS A 631 29.58 15.86 4.24
C LYS A 631 28.82 15.98 2.93
N PHE A 632 29.45 15.54 1.85
CA PHE A 632 28.88 15.50 0.51
C PHE A 632 29.40 14.25 -0.23
N ARG A 633 28.48 13.38 -0.70
CA ARG A 633 28.80 12.13 -1.41
C ARG A 633 29.85 11.28 -0.66
N ASP A 634 29.60 11.04 0.63
CA ASP A 634 30.46 10.31 1.58
C ASP A 634 31.87 10.86 1.85
N ALA A 635 32.27 11.98 1.22
CA ALA A 635 33.44 12.74 1.61
C ALA A 635 33.10 13.78 2.69
N ALA A 636 34.02 14.01 3.63
CA ALA A 636 33.83 14.91 4.74
C ALA A 636 34.93 15.98 4.76
N THR A 637 34.54 17.24 4.97
CA THR A 637 35.52 18.30 5.23
C THR A 637 36.29 18.02 6.51
N PRO A 638 37.48 18.60 6.71
CA PRO A 638 38.06 18.75 8.04
C PRO A 638 37.07 19.44 9.00
N GLN A 639 37.27 19.28 10.31
CA GLN A 639 36.48 20.02 11.30
C GLN A 639 36.73 21.52 11.15
N LEU A 640 35.66 22.28 10.91
CA LEU A 640 35.68 23.73 10.76
C LEU A 640 35.13 24.38 12.04
N PRO A 641 35.79 25.41 12.59
CA PRO A 641 35.27 26.11 13.76
C PRO A 641 34.02 26.93 13.41
N PHE A 642 33.15 27.20 14.39
CA PHE A 642 31.94 28.00 14.20
C PHE A 642 32.19 29.37 13.55
N ASN A 643 33.42 29.91 13.68
CA ASN A 643 33.86 31.18 13.12
C ASN A 643 34.70 31.06 11.84
N ALA A 644 34.63 29.92 11.14
CA ALA A 644 35.36 29.70 9.90
C ALA A 644 35.05 30.81 8.88
N PRO A 645 36.08 31.49 8.32
CA PRO A 645 35.86 32.48 7.27
C PRO A 645 35.41 31.79 5.97
N VAL A 646 34.75 32.56 5.11
CA VAL A 646 34.22 32.08 3.82
C VAL A 646 35.29 31.35 3.01
N THR A 647 36.50 31.90 2.95
CA THR A 647 37.63 31.33 2.21
C THR A 647 38.05 29.97 2.76
N SER A 648 38.09 29.79 4.09
CA SER A 648 38.42 28.50 4.69
C SER A 648 37.36 27.44 4.41
N LEU A 649 36.07 27.82 4.42
CA LEU A 649 34.99 26.90 4.07
C LEU A 649 35.04 26.52 2.58
N ALA A 650 35.23 27.49 1.68
CA ALA A 650 35.38 27.23 0.26
C ALA A 650 36.56 26.28 -0.01
N THR A 651 37.75 26.57 0.52
CA THR A 651 38.93 25.70 0.37
C THR A 651 38.69 24.30 0.94
N ALA A 652 37.99 24.18 2.07
CA ALA A 652 37.70 22.87 2.67
C ALA A 652 36.72 22.05 1.83
N LEU A 653 35.76 22.69 1.17
CA LEU A 653 34.83 22.04 0.24
C LEU A 653 35.52 21.64 -1.06
N GLU A 654 36.30 22.53 -1.69
CA GLU A 654 37.03 22.25 -2.93
C GLU A 654 38.16 21.22 -2.76
N ALA A 655 38.57 20.92 -1.53
CA ALA A 655 39.53 19.86 -1.23
C ALA A 655 38.90 18.45 -1.24
N LEU A 656 37.56 18.34 -1.25
CA LEU A 656 36.87 17.06 -1.38
C LEU A 656 36.94 16.59 -2.83
N THR A 657 37.36 15.35 -3.08
CA THR A 657 37.38 14.78 -4.43
C THR A 657 36.00 14.68 -5.09
N THR A 658 34.93 14.83 -4.30
CA THR A 658 33.53 14.80 -4.75
C THR A 658 32.95 16.18 -5.08
N ILE A 659 33.65 17.27 -4.75
CA ILE A 659 33.26 18.65 -5.04
C ILE A 659 34.34 19.30 -5.90
N GLY A 660 33.95 19.91 -7.02
CA GLY A 660 34.86 20.73 -7.79
C GLY A 660 34.92 22.16 -7.23
N LYS A 661 34.64 23.16 -8.06
CA LYS A 661 34.63 24.58 -7.68
C LYS A 661 33.28 25.00 -7.13
N VAL A 662 33.31 25.81 -6.08
CA VAL A 662 32.12 26.35 -5.41
C VAL A 662 32.24 27.84 -5.16
N LEU A 663 31.12 28.57 -5.25
CA LEU A 663 31.03 29.94 -4.78
C LEU A 663 30.34 29.93 -3.43
N VAL A 664 31.10 30.26 -2.39
CA VAL A 664 30.57 30.37 -1.02
C VAL A 664 30.38 31.84 -0.67
N SER A 665 29.21 32.20 -0.15
CA SER A 665 28.96 33.52 0.41
C SER A 665 28.16 33.43 1.71
N TYR A 666 28.44 34.37 2.63
CA TYR A 666 27.69 34.53 3.88
C TYR A 666 26.78 35.74 3.75
N SER A 667 25.57 35.67 4.31
CA SER A 667 24.67 36.83 4.35
C SER A 667 25.26 37.97 5.18
N THR A 668 25.06 39.20 4.73
CA THR A 668 25.43 40.41 5.45
C THR A 668 24.53 40.60 6.68
N ASP A 669 25.12 40.92 7.82
CA ASP A 669 24.35 41.34 8.99
C ASP A 669 23.77 42.75 8.80
N ALA A 670 22.91 43.20 9.74
CA ALA A 670 22.27 44.51 9.70
C ALA A 670 23.26 45.71 9.71
N ASN A 671 24.55 45.46 9.96
CA ASN A 671 25.60 46.46 9.99
C ASN A 671 26.48 46.45 8.73
N GLY A 672 26.14 45.63 7.72
CA GLY A 672 26.86 45.57 6.45
C GLY A 672 28.24 44.92 6.54
N ILE A 673 28.53 44.14 7.60
CA ILE A 673 29.79 43.41 7.71
C ILE A 673 29.70 42.11 6.89
N THR A 674 30.49 42.03 5.83
CA THR A 674 30.68 40.81 5.04
C THR A 674 31.77 39.95 5.68
N GLY A 675 31.44 38.73 6.13
CA GLY A 675 32.46 37.68 6.32
C GLY A 675 32.88 37.26 7.75
N THR A 676 32.06 37.36 8.80
CA THR A 676 32.30 36.67 10.09
C THR A 676 30.99 36.39 10.86
N PRO A 677 30.88 35.37 11.73
CA PRO A 677 31.35 33.98 11.66
C PRO A 677 30.35 33.07 10.89
N ALA A 678 30.79 31.90 10.37
CA ALA A 678 29.91 30.93 9.68
C ALA A 678 28.62 30.62 10.47
N CYS A 679 28.75 30.55 11.79
CA CYS A 679 27.65 30.41 12.73
C CYS A 679 27.52 31.67 13.60
N ASN A 680 26.30 32.09 13.91
CA ASN A 680 26.07 33.15 14.88
C ASN A 680 24.97 32.77 15.91
N ALA A 681 24.92 33.44 17.06
CA ALA A 681 23.97 33.09 18.12
C ALA A 681 22.49 33.23 17.70
N ALA A 682 22.21 34.14 16.76
CA ALA A 682 20.86 34.38 16.25
C ALA A 682 20.39 33.29 15.25
N GLY A 683 21.32 32.56 14.61
CA GLY A 683 21.00 31.71 13.47
C GLY A 683 20.53 32.52 12.26
N SER A 684 21.04 33.75 12.09
CA SER A 684 20.65 34.65 11.01
C SER A 684 21.65 34.67 9.85
N ASN A 685 22.77 33.94 9.97
CA ASN A 685 23.75 33.87 8.89
C ASN A 685 23.40 32.72 7.93
N ASN A 686 23.11 33.09 6.68
CA ASN A 686 22.90 32.16 5.57
C ASN A 686 24.23 31.93 4.85
N ILE A 687 24.71 30.70 4.91
CA ILE A 687 25.83 30.19 4.13
C ILE A 687 25.27 29.70 2.80
N ARG A 688 25.41 30.50 1.76
CA ARG A 688 25.03 30.13 0.39
C ARG A 688 26.21 29.44 -0.29
N ILE A 689 26.01 28.23 -0.78
CA ILE A 689 26.99 27.45 -1.52
C ILE A 689 26.40 27.17 -2.91
N GLU A 690 27.03 27.73 -3.93
CA GLU A 690 26.69 27.46 -5.33
C GLU A 690 27.74 26.56 -5.95
N PHE A 691 27.29 25.47 -6.57
CA PHE A 691 28.16 24.50 -7.24
C PHE A 691 28.42 24.95 -8.67
N LEU A 692 29.69 25.14 -9.01
CA LEU A 692 30.07 25.74 -10.30
C LEU A 692 30.52 24.70 -11.31
N THR A 693 30.87 23.49 -10.87
CA THR A 693 31.45 22.45 -11.73
C THR A 693 30.84 21.07 -11.55
N ASN A 694 29.96 20.92 -10.56
CA ASN A 694 29.11 19.75 -10.38
C ASN A 694 27.73 20.19 -10.82
N PHE A 695 27.23 19.63 -11.91
CA PHE A 695 25.96 20.02 -12.51
C PHE A 695 24.82 19.06 -12.10
N GLY A 696 23.59 19.47 -12.40
CA GLY A 696 22.36 18.74 -12.08
C GLY A 696 21.85 18.96 -10.66
N ASP A 697 20.87 18.14 -10.30
CA ASP A 697 20.25 18.07 -8.98
C ASP A 697 21.18 17.32 -8.00
N LEU A 698 21.88 18.07 -7.13
CA LEU A 698 22.90 17.51 -6.25
C LEU A 698 22.31 17.15 -4.87
N PRO A 699 22.82 16.07 -4.22
CA PRO A 699 22.31 15.67 -2.92
C PRO A 699 22.53 16.75 -1.85
N PRO A 700 21.64 16.84 -0.85
CA PRO A 700 21.77 17.80 0.24
C PRO A 700 23.04 17.55 1.08
N PHE A 701 23.71 18.62 1.52
CA PHE A 701 24.78 18.49 2.51
C PHE A 701 24.29 17.81 3.80
N ARG A 702 25.10 16.88 4.30
CA ARG A 702 24.94 16.33 5.66
C ARG A 702 26.00 16.94 6.57
N TRP A 703 25.85 16.83 7.88
CA TRP A 703 26.83 17.39 8.81
C TRP A 703 27.04 16.57 10.07
N ILE A 704 28.22 16.72 10.67
CA ILE A 704 28.51 16.29 12.04
C ILE A 704 28.77 17.56 12.85
N LEU A 705 28.15 17.65 14.03
CA LEU A 705 28.34 18.74 14.97
C LEU A 705 29.14 18.26 16.17
N ASP A 706 30.11 19.07 16.60
CA ASP A 706 30.87 18.85 17.83
C ASP A 706 30.79 20.12 18.68
N GLY A 707 29.93 20.09 19.70
CA GLY A 707 29.58 21.24 20.54
C GLY A 707 28.14 21.74 20.35
N ALA A 708 27.86 22.94 20.84
CA ALA A 708 26.50 23.51 20.91
C ALA A 708 26.10 24.29 19.64
N LEU A 709 26.33 23.70 18.46
CA LEU A 709 25.88 24.25 17.19
C LEU A 709 24.54 23.62 16.76
N ILE A 710 23.78 24.35 15.95
CA ILE A 710 22.60 23.85 15.24
C ILE A 710 22.77 24.26 13.78
N LEU A 711 22.79 23.29 12.86
CA LEU A 711 22.73 23.55 11.43
C LEU A 711 21.36 23.17 10.88
N THR A 712 20.88 23.98 9.94
CA THR A 712 19.69 23.70 9.12
C THR A 712 20.05 23.94 7.66
N LEU A 713 19.43 23.20 6.76
CA LEU A 713 19.70 23.24 5.32
C LEU A 713 18.39 23.52 4.58
N SER A 714 18.47 24.37 3.56
CA SER A 714 17.41 24.61 2.59
C SER A 714 17.90 24.21 1.19
N THR A 715 17.09 23.39 0.51
CA THR A 715 17.29 22.90 -0.87
C THR A 715 16.02 23.17 -1.70
N ASP A 716 16.07 22.92 -3.01
CA ASP A 716 14.89 22.82 -3.88
C ASP A 716 13.93 24.03 -3.87
N GLY A 717 14.48 25.25 -3.91
CA GLY A 717 13.70 26.48 -3.99
C GLY A 717 13.25 27.05 -2.63
N VAL A 718 13.54 26.37 -1.52
CA VAL A 718 13.26 26.85 -0.17
C VAL A 718 14.34 27.84 0.29
N GLY A 719 13.95 28.98 0.85
CA GLY A 719 14.89 29.92 1.48
C GLY A 719 15.87 30.61 0.51
N GLY A 720 15.60 30.57 -0.80
CA GLY A 720 16.48 31.11 -1.85
C GLY A 720 17.48 30.11 -2.43
N SER A 721 17.39 28.82 -2.07
CA SER A 721 18.10 27.73 -2.75
C SER A 721 17.61 27.58 -4.19
N VAL A 722 18.39 26.90 -5.02
CA VAL A 722 18.09 26.67 -6.44
C VAL A 722 18.43 25.23 -6.76
N GLN A 723 17.46 24.49 -7.31
CA GLN A 723 17.71 23.17 -7.86
C GLN A 723 18.47 23.31 -9.19
N GLY A 724 19.60 22.64 -9.31
CA GLY A 724 20.47 22.68 -10.48
C GLY A 724 19.81 22.02 -11.68
N THR A 725 19.81 22.72 -12.81
CA THR A 725 19.19 22.24 -14.06
C THR A 725 20.20 22.01 -15.19
N LYS A 726 21.48 22.28 -14.96
CA LYS A 726 22.55 21.96 -15.90
C LYS A 726 22.74 20.47 -16.08
N GLU A 727 23.08 20.04 -17.28
CA GLU A 727 23.37 18.64 -17.56
C GLU A 727 24.77 18.26 -17.03
N GLU A 728 24.96 16.99 -16.67
CA GLU A 728 26.28 16.41 -16.36
C GLU A 728 26.44 15.15 -17.21
N VAL A 729 26.78 15.32 -18.49
CA VAL A 729 26.78 14.25 -19.49
C VAL A 729 28.14 14.06 -20.13
N VAL A 730 28.44 12.84 -20.58
CA VAL A 730 29.73 12.50 -21.20
C VAL A 730 29.97 13.38 -22.43
N CYS A 731 31.11 14.05 -22.45
CA CYS A 731 31.51 14.99 -23.50
C CYS A 731 30.44 16.05 -23.82
N SER A 732 29.68 16.51 -22.82
CA SER A 732 28.67 17.58 -22.95
C SER A 732 27.65 17.37 -24.08
N ASN A 733 27.40 16.12 -24.51
CA ASN A 733 26.64 15.78 -25.74
C ASN A 733 27.19 16.41 -27.04
N ARG A 734 28.37 17.04 -27.00
CA ARG A 734 29.02 17.74 -28.10
C ARG A 734 30.36 17.10 -28.48
N GLY A 735 30.61 15.87 -28.04
CA GLY A 735 31.80 15.10 -28.42
C GLY A 735 31.56 13.60 -28.38
N ILE A 736 32.55 12.85 -28.85
CA ILE A 736 32.58 11.38 -28.78
C ILE A 736 33.73 10.99 -27.84
N CYS A 737 33.41 10.20 -26.81
CA CYS A 737 34.40 9.65 -25.89
C CYS A 737 35.28 8.60 -26.57
N ASN A 738 36.60 8.74 -26.45
CA ASN A 738 37.54 7.66 -26.76
C ASN A 738 37.85 6.86 -25.49
N HIS A 739 37.17 5.73 -25.31
CA HIS A 739 37.31 4.87 -24.13
C HIS A 739 38.68 4.15 -24.01
N LEU A 740 39.58 4.25 -25.00
CA LEU A 740 40.96 3.78 -24.84
C LEU A 740 41.83 4.80 -24.11
N THR A 741 41.57 6.10 -24.34
CA THR A 741 42.38 7.20 -23.78
C THR A 741 41.67 7.99 -22.68
N GLY A 742 40.34 7.89 -22.57
CA GLY A 742 39.51 8.69 -21.66
C GLY A 742 39.37 10.14 -22.10
N VAL A 743 39.56 10.43 -23.40
CA VAL A 743 39.56 11.80 -23.93
C VAL A 743 38.36 12.00 -24.85
N CYS A 744 37.63 13.09 -24.66
CA CYS A 744 36.55 13.49 -25.58
C CYS A 744 37.12 14.10 -26.86
N ARG A 745 36.64 13.62 -28.01
CA ARG A 745 36.85 14.28 -29.29
C ARG A 745 35.65 15.16 -29.60
N CYS A 746 35.82 16.47 -29.47
CA CYS A 746 34.75 17.44 -29.66
C CYS A 746 34.28 17.53 -31.11
N ALA A 747 32.98 17.77 -31.29
CA ALA A 747 32.38 18.08 -32.56
C ALA A 747 32.84 19.46 -33.04
N TYR A 748 32.77 19.68 -34.35
CA TYR A 748 33.19 20.94 -34.95
C TYR A 748 32.44 22.14 -34.36
N GLY A 749 33.19 23.18 -33.95
CA GLY A 749 32.66 24.37 -33.28
C GLY A 749 32.47 24.25 -31.76
N PHE A 750 32.88 23.13 -31.17
CA PHE A 750 32.89 22.92 -29.72
C PHE A 750 34.31 22.59 -29.25
N THR A 751 34.68 23.13 -28.09
CA THR A 751 35.95 22.87 -27.41
C THR A 751 35.69 22.70 -25.91
N SER A 752 36.76 22.40 -25.18
CA SER A 752 36.73 22.17 -23.75
C SER A 752 36.29 23.41 -22.97
N SER A 753 35.46 23.21 -21.94
CA SER A 753 34.97 24.28 -21.09
C SER A 753 35.82 24.48 -19.83
N ASP A 754 35.64 25.63 -19.19
CA ASP A 754 36.11 25.87 -17.82
C ASP A 754 35.06 25.46 -16.76
N GLY A 755 33.84 25.11 -17.18
CA GLY A 755 32.68 24.84 -16.33
C GLY A 755 31.88 26.09 -15.91
N PHE A 756 32.38 27.29 -16.22
CA PHE A 756 31.79 28.60 -15.88
C PHE A 756 31.17 29.30 -17.09
N GLY A 757 31.05 28.60 -18.22
CA GLY A 757 30.57 29.16 -19.48
C GLY A 757 31.67 29.79 -20.35
N GLY A 758 32.94 29.62 -19.98
CA GLY A 758 34.11 30.00 -20.77
C GLY A 758 34.85 28.79 -21.37
N GLU A 759 35.83 29.08 -22.21
CA GLU A 759 36.78 28.08 -22.72
C GLU A 759 37.76 27.68 -21.62
N GLY A 760 38.07 26.38 -21.51
CA GLY A 760 38.98 25.88 -20.47
C GLY A 760 39.53 24.49 -20.79
N ASP A 761 40.09 23.81 -19.78
CA ASP A 761 40.89 22.59 -19.95
C ASP A 761 40.21 21.29 -19.43
N ARG A 762 38.89 21.32 -19.16
CA ARG A 762 38.15 20.13 -18.65
C ARG A 762 38.13 18.94 -19.61
N GLY A 763 38.35 19.16 -20.89
CA GLY A 763 38.28 18.16 -21.95
C GLY A 763 36.87 17.63 -22.19
N ASP A 764 35.83 18.39 -21.85
CA ASP A 764 34.42 17.96 -21.83
C ASP A 764 33.61 18.38 -23.07
N CYS A 765 34.16 19.19 -23.97
CA CYS A 765 33.44 19.75 -25.13
C CYS A 765 32.28 20.69 -24.76
N GLY A 766 32.28 21.23 -23.53
CA GLY A 766 31.21 22.06 -23.01
C GLY A 766 31.24 23.53 -23.41
N TYR A 767 32.15 23.97 -24.28
CA TYR A 767 32.23 25.38 -24.73
C TYR A 767 32.01 25.50 -26.23
N MET A 768 31.14 26.43 -26.63
CA MET A 768 30.82 26.72 -28.03
C MET A 768 31.68 27.87 -28.56
N GLU A 769 32.40 27.65 -29.66
CA GLU A 769 33.26 28.67 -30.25
C GLU A 769 32.45 29.89 -30.77
N PRO A 770 32.88 31.13 -30.50
CA PRO A 770 32.12 32.35 -30.84
C PRO A 770 31.80 32.52 -32.33
N ILE A 771 32.61 31.93 -33.23
CA ILE A 771 32.48 32.10 -34.68
C ILE A 771 31.17 31.45 -35.19
N TYR A 772 30.68 30.41 -34.51
CA TYR A 772 29.44 29.68 -34.86
C TYR A 772 28.16 30.35 -34.35
N LEU A 773 28.26 31.26 -33.39
CA LEU A 773 27.13 32.09 -32.97
C LEU A 773 26.61 32.94 -34.15
N THR A 774 27.50 33.34 -35.09
CA THR A 774 27.13 34.20 -36.24
C THR A 774 26.51 33.48 -37.43
N SER A 775 26.65 32.15 -37.50
CA SER A 775 26.04 31.30 -38.54
C SER A 775 24.74 30.65 -38.05
N ALA A 776 24.70 30.17 -36.80
CA ALA A 776 23.48 29.61 -36.20
C ALA A 776 22.40 30.68 -35.95
N ALA A 777 22.77 31.90 -35.55
CA ALA A 777 21.82 33.02 -35.44
C ALA A 777 21.20 33.45 -36.79
N ARG A 778 21.84 33.09 -37.92
CA ARG A 778 21.26 33.30 -39.26
C ARG A 778 20.25 32.23 -39.66
N GLN A 779 20.36 31.02 -39.12
CA GLN A 779 19.44 29.91 -39.40
C GLN A 779 18.24 29.87 -38.44
N ALA A 780 18.42 30.28 -37.18
CA ALA A 780 17.34 30.34 -36.19
C ALA A 780 16.34 31.49 -36.41
N ASN A 781 16.66 32.49 -37.25
CA ASN A 781 15.71 33.53 -37.68
C ASN A 781 14.86 33.11 -38.90
N GLN A 782 14.97 31.86 -39.36
CA GLN A 782 14.20 31.32 -40.50
C GLN A 782 13.30 30.12 -40.15
N VAL A 783 13.14 29.75 -38.87
CA VAL A 783 12.16 28.73 -38.44
C VAL A 783 11.28 29.29 -37.33
#